data_AF-A0A182UNZ7-F1
#
_entry.id   AF-A0A182UNZ7-F1
#
_cell.length_a   1.000
_cell.length_b   1.000
_cell.length_c   1.000
_cell.angle_alpha   90.00
_cell.angle_beta   90.00
_cell.angle_gamma   90.00
#
_symmetry.space_group_name_H-M   'P 1'
#
loop_
_entity.id
_entity.type
_entity.pdbx_description
1 polymer ?
#
loop_
_entity_poly.entity_id
_entity_poly.type
_entity_poly.pdbx_seq_one_letter_code
_entity_poly.pdbx_strand_id
1 'polypeptide(L)'
;MLGVWNILVQVEGEKLVSKTFEVKEYVLSTFDVQVMPSVIPLEEHQALNLTIEAYYHFGKPAQGVAKVELYLDEDMIDQKKELTVYGKGQVELRFDNFTLEADQQDVRVKVTFIEDYTRLPFKCAFQFTHHDGTPAKGITGKVEVSEVGFETTATSDNDGLIYLELQPREGTEYLGIHIKPGRQIELSMSGRPGAYVGLAAYDKALVLFNQNHDLFWEDFLKAFDGFHVHNEGEFDQLHTMGLFARTLDDFVFQNYNHKTERNGQQMEQMVVRKQFVESWLWKNATIGSSGSLKLTEVVPDTTTSWYLTAFSIDPVVGLGIIKKPIEFTTVQPFVIMESLPYSIKRGEAIEIQFILISSLQEEHTVDVTLYNEYNEMEFIGRSIANVSYTKSVSVLPKVGKPISFLVKAKKLGEMMVRVKASIANGIAADALEKVIRVTPESLVQSGVESFGFFMNTYQNRTFIVNPNIDKKADIGSVEIKLRFNPNLLITVKDNLNDIRTDWSRCNEGIRGTLNFVVHDYLNTIGSSDQISSDDSAKIIIHFVRLQKCFISKAPWRNKVFDTAFVVNALHNAMKYVYWNDKHKLEKFFAWLASQQHHSGSFKETESDLHYKRSEVALTSYVLAVMLENESAKVEHAVVIEKGMSFLSDQLEFITSANDLAIVTYAMMSYGHRLRDAAFEKLIDMSTITNNGTERYWNTLNSVEATSFALLSHVLANKLLEALPIMRWLVNQRSELDSVSGQQNTYLRLKALSSIAKKISPSRNDLVAKLKYKQSTKLLRLNSYSNMILIMTIPQDVRKIEITVMGIGAGLFQVFYRYNLNLMNFEHRFQLDLQKQITNFDQELKLNVCANYIPTVSESRSNMALIEVTLPSGYVVDHNPISEQTTLNPIDHIEIRYGGTTVVVYYKNMSNVRNCFTVSAYRRFKVALKRPAYVVVYDYYDTNLNAIKVYEVDKQNVCEICEEEDCPAECQK
;
A
#
# COMPACT_ATOMS: atom_id res chain seq x y z
N MET A 1 0.65 -7.20 2.64
CA MET A 1 1.53 -8.00 3.51
C MET A 1 2.50 -8.74 2.63
N LEU A 2 3.79 -8.56 2.92
CA LEU A 2 4.88 -8.91 2.03
C LEU A 2 5.55 -10.22 2.42
N GLY A 3 6.27 -10.85 1.49
CA GLY A 3 6.99 -12.10 1.66
C GLY A 3 6.33 -13.28 0.93
N VAL A 4 6.80 -14.49 1.25
CA VAL A 4 6.35 -15.73 0.62
C VAL A 4 5.10 -16.27 1.31
N TRP A 5 4.06 -16.50 0.52
CA TRP A 5 2.80 -17.13 0.87
C TRP A 5 2.78 -18.57 0.39
N ASN A 6 1.91 -19.39 0.97
CA ASN A 6 1.78 -20.80 0.61
C ASN A 6 0.30 -21.19 0.50
N ILE A 7 -0.07 -21.79 -0.64
CA ILE A 7 -1.36 -22.43 -0.89
C ILE A 7 -1.18 -23.90 -0.54
N LEU A 8 -2.05 -24.46 0.29
CA LEU A 8 -1.98 -25.85 0.74
C LEU A 8 -3.33 -26.52 0.48
N VAL A 9 -3.31 -27.65 -0.24
CA VAL A 9 -4.48 -28.47 -0.55
C VAL A 9 -4.40 -29.75 0.28
N GLN A 10 -5.49 -30.08 0.96
CA GLN A 10 -5.62 -31.29 1.77
C GLN A 10 -6.78 -32.15 1.29
N VAL A 11 -6.58 -33.47 1.29
CA VAL A 11 -7.61 -34.48 1.06
C VAL A 11 -7.56 -35.44 2.25
N GLU A 12 -8.71 -35.68 2.89
CA GLU A 12 -8.82 -36.52 4.10
C GLU A 12 -7.87 -36.12 5.25
N GLY A 13 -7.50 -34.84 5.33
CA GLY A 13 -6.61 -34.30 6.36
C GLY A 13 -5.12 -34.43 6.05
N GLU A 14 -4.74 -35.13 4.99
CA GLU A 14 -3.36 -35.23 4.52
C GLU A 14 -3.05 -34.16 3.47
N LYS A 15 -1.81 -33.66 3.48
CA LYS A 15 -1.33 -32.67 2.51
C LYS A 15 -1.15 -33.34 1.16
N LEU A 16 -1.97 -32.95 0.18
CA LEU A 16 -1.86 -33.43 -1.21
C LEU A 16 -0.80 -32.63 -1.98
N VAL A 17 -0.92 -31.29 -1.98
CA VAL A 17 0.00 -30.40 -2.70
C VAL A 17 0.13 -29.06 -1.99
N SER A 18 1.27 -28.39 -2.14
CA SER A 18 1.43 -27.00 -1.75
C SER A 18 2.20 -26.19 -2.77
N LYS A 19 1.83 -24.92 -2.96
CA LYS A 19 2.51 -24.01 -3.88
C LYS A 19 2.73 -22.65 -3.22
N THR A 20 3.94 -22.12 -3.33
CA THR A 20 4.27 -20.81 -2.78
C THR A 20 4.16 -19.69 -3.81
N PHE A 21 3.81 -18.48 -3.37
CA PHE A 21 3.84 -17.26 -4.19
C PHE A 21 4.36 -16.09 -3.37
N GLU A 22 4.94 -15.06 -3.98
CA GLU A 22 5.55 -13.95 -3.26
C GLU A 22 4.74 -12.65 -3.41
N VAL A 23 4.65 -11.86 -2.35
CA VAL A 23 4.06 -10.51 -2.37
C VAL A 23 5.15 -9.51 -1.99
N LYS A 24 5.50 -8.56 -2.86
CA LYS A 24 6.55 -7.55 -2.62
C LYS A 24 5.98 -6.13 -2.54
N GLU A 25 6.65 -5.25 -1.81
CA GLU A 25 6.31 -3.83 -1.81
C GLU A 25 6.85 -3.17 -3.05
N TYR A 26 6.12 -2.16 -3.49
CA TYR A 26 6.49 -1.33 -4.61
C TYR A 26 7.61 -0.35 -4.19
N VAL A 27 8.79 -0.45 -4.81
CA VAL A 27 9.97 0.38 -4.46
C VAL A 27 10.19 1.45 -5.55
N LEU A 28 10.02 2.72 -5.18
CA LEU A 28 9.95 3.88 -6.07
C LEU A 28 11.27 4.35 -6.71
N SER A 29 12.44 3.92 -6.23
CA SER A 29 13.69 4.65 -6.51
C SER A 29 14.79 3.85 -7.21
N THR A 30 14.52 2.64 -7.69
CA THR A 30 15.54 1.83 -8.38
C THR A 30 15.16 1.67 -9.85
N PHE A 31 16.15 1.77 -10.75
CA PHE A 31 15.99 1.64 -12.19
C PHE A 31 17.05 0.71 -12.76
N ASP A 32 16.73 0.05 -13.86
CA ASP A 32 17.61 -0.88 -14.57
C ASP A 32 18.15 -0.21 -15.83
N VAL A 33 19.40 -0.49 -16.17
CA VAL A 33 20.03 -0.05 -17.42
C VAL A 33 20.38 -1.29 -18.24
N GLN A 34 19.82 -1.38 -19.45
CA GLN A 34 20.10 -2.44 -20.42
C GLN A 34 20.84 -1.85 -21.62
N VAL A 35 21.83 -2.58 -22.11
CA VAL A 35 22.64 -2.19 -23.26
C VAL A 35 22.72 -3.37 -24.21
N MET A 36 22.30 -3.17 -25.45
CA MET A 36 22.26 -4.22 -26.46
C MET A 36 22.53 -3.66 -27.84
N PRO A 37 23.17 -4.40 -28.77
CA PRO A 37 23.33 -3.95 -30.14
C PRO A 37 21.98 -3.61 -30.79
N SER A 38 21.86 -2.44 -31.42
CA SER A 38 20.66 -2.03 -32.17
C SER A 38 20.46 -2.87 -33.42
N VAL A 39 21.56 -3.33 -34.00
CA VAL A 39 21.69 -4.25 -35.13
C VAL A 39 22.86 -5.18 -34.82
N ILE A 40 22.86 -6.37 -35.42
CA ILE A 40 23.99 -7.30 -35.31
C ILE A 40 25.25 -6.59 -35.85
N PRO A 41 26.32 -6.45 -35.05
CA PRO A 41 27.55 -5.81 -35.51
C PRO A 41 28.26 -6.77 -36.47
N LEU A 42 28.62 -6.26 -37.65
CA LEU A 42 29.41 -6.97 -38.65
C LEU A 42 30.66 -6.13 -38.92
N GLU A 43 31.78 -6.77 -39.23
CA GLU A 43 33.03 -6.08 -39.57
C GLU A 43 32.83 -5.07 -40.70
N GLU A 44 32.02 -5.42 -41.71
CA GLU A 44 31.68 -4.55 -42.83
C GLU A 44 30.98 -3.24 -42.42
N HIS A 45 30.32 -3.22 -41.25
CA HIS A 45 29.67 -2.01 -40.76
C HIS A 45 30.70 -0.97 -40.27
N GLN A 46 31.91 -1.41 -39.89
CA GLN A 46 32.95 -0.57 -39.27
C GLN A 46 32.40 0.30 -38.12
N ALA A 47 31.35 -0.16 -37.46
CA ALA A 47 30.65 0.56 -36.41
C ALA A 47 29.88 -0.40 -35.50
N LEU A 48 29.76 0.00 -34.24
CA LEU A 48 28.94 -0.64 -33.22
C LEU A 48 27.79 0.29 -32.84
N ASN A 49 26.58 -0.09 -33.25
CA ASN A 49 25.34 0.62 -32.89
C ASN A 49 24.73 -0.02 -31.65
N LEU A 50 24.58 0.76 -30.58
CA LEU A 50 24.04 0.31 -29.30
C LEU A 50 22.72 1.00 -28.96
N THR A 51 21.80 0.22 -28.42
CA THR A 51 20.57 0.68 -27.78
C THR A 51 20.80 0.67 -26.27
N ILE A 52 20.55 1.81 -25.62
CA ILE A 52 20.60 1.97 -24.17
C ILE A 52 19.18 2.20 -23.68
N GLU A 53 18.70 1.31 -22.81
CA GLU A 53 17.40 1.40 -22.16
C GLU A 53 17.60 1.64 -20.66
N ALA A 54 16.93 2.63 -20.11
CA ALA A 54 16.95 2.96 -18.69
C ALA A 54 15.52 3.16 -18.19
N TYR A 55 15.01 2.21 -17.41
CA TYR A 55 13.63 2.24 -16.92
C TYR A 55 13.59 1.96 -15.43
N TYR A 56 12.76 2.70 -14.70
CA TYR A 56 12.44 2.33 -13.33
C TYR A 56 11.77 0.97 -13.29
N HIS A 57 11.89 0.26 -12.16
CA HIS A 57 11.24 -1.05 -11.99
C HIS A 57 9.72 -1.04 -12.20
N PHE A 58 9.10 0.14 -12.16
CA PHE A 58 7.68 0.37 -12.42
C PHE A 58 7.37 0.85 -13.84
N GLY A 59 8.30 0.63 -14.78
CA GLY A 59 8.06 0.73 -16.22
C GLY A 59 8.14 2.14 -16.77
N LYS A 60 8.30 3.16 -15.91
CA LYS A 60 8.53 4.52 -16.38
C LYS A 60 9.97 4.70 -16.88
N PRO A 61 10.18 5.49 -17.93
CA PRO A 61 11.50 5.82 -18.43
C PRO A 61 12.29 6.62 -17.39
N ALA A 62 13.53 6.23 -17.15
CA ALA A 62 14.50 7.03 -16.39
C ALA A 62 15.15 8.05 -17.35
N GLN A 63 15.35 9.27 -16.86
CA GLN A 63 16.01 10.33 -17.60
C GLN A 63 17.41 10.55 -17.02
N GLY A 64 18.41 10.58 -17.89
CA GLY A 64 19.79 10.78 -17.47
C GLY A 64 20.78 10.90 -18.61
N VAL A 65 22.06 11.02 -18.24
CA VAL A 65 23.18 11.03 -19.17
C VAL A 65 23.88 9.68 -19.15
N ALA A 66 23.93 9.01 -20.29
CA ALA A 66 24.69 7.79 -20.48
C ALA A 66 26.09 8.14 -21.00
N LYS A 67 27.13 7.76 -20.23
CA LYS A 67 28.53 7.82 -20.66
C LYS A 67 28.95 6.46 -21.15
N VAL A 68 29.28 6.36 -22.43
CA VAL A 68 29.59 5.12 -23.14
C VAL A 68 31.07 5.12 -23.47
N GLU A 69 31.79 4.10 -23.00
CA GLU A 69 33.22 3.91 -23.20
C GLU A 69 33.44 2.58 -23.92
N LEU A 70 34.20 2.61 -25.01
CA LEU A 70 34.56 1.45 -25.82
C LEU A 70 36.03 1.10 -25.58
N TYR A 71 36.32 -0.18 -25.42
CA TYR A 71 37.66 -0.70 -25.16
C TYR A 71 37.94 -1.79 -26.20
N LEU A 72 38.96 -1.55 -27.05
CA LEU A 72 39.45 -2.52 -28.03
C LEU A 72 40.53 -3.43 -27.42
N ASP A 73 41.28 -2.93 -26.44
CA ASP A 73 42.27 -3.67 -25.63
C ASP A 73 41.86 -3.66 -24.15
N GLU A 74 42.38 -4.58 -23.33
CA GLU A 74 41.87 -4.86 -21.98
C GLU A 74 41.77 -3.64 -21.03
N ASP A 75 42.59 -2.59 -21.24
CA ASP A 75 42.64 -1.40 -20.38
C ASP A 75 42.73 -0.03 -21.08
N MET A 76 42.65 0.03 -22.42
CA MET A 76 42.71 1.32 -23.17
C MET A 76 41.37 1.71 -23.77
N ILE A 77 40.88 2.89 -23.40
CA ILE A 77 39.66 3.48 -23.97
C ILE A 77 39.96 3.93 -25.40
N ASP A 78 39.26 3.33 -26.36
CA ASP A 78 39.28 3.73 -27.77
C ASP A 78 38.39 4.95 -28.01
N GLN A 79 37.13 4.86 -27.58
CA GLN A 79 36.13 5.90 -27.79
C GLN A 79 35.30 6.18 -26.54
N LYS A 80 34.91 7.45 -26.41
CA LYS A 80 33.97 7.91 -25.39
C LYS A 80 32.88 8.77 -26.02
N LYS A 81 31.62 8.42 -25.77
CA LYS A 81 30.45 9.23 -26.13
C LYS A 81 29.58 9.48 -24.91
N GLU A 82 28.94 10.65 -24.91
CA GLU A 82 27.93 11.00 -23.91
C GLU A 82 26.64 11.36 -24.65
N LEU A 83 25.51 10.81 -24.18
CA LEU A 83 24.20 11.11 -24.71
C LEU A 83 23.17 11.23 -23.59
N THR A 84 22.21 12.14 -23.77
CA THR A 84 21.03 12.22 -22.92
C THR A 84 20.03 11.16 -23.37
N VAL A 85 19.53 10.38 -22.42
CA VAL A 85 18.62 9.27 -22.65
C VAL A 85 17.32 9.53 -21.90
N TYR A 86 16.20 9.43 -22.61
CA TYR A 86 14.84 9.54 -22.06
C TYR A 86 14.17 8.17 -22.13
N GLY A 87 14.51 7.28 -21.19
CA GLY A 87 14.07 5.89 -21.24
C GLY A 87 14.85 5.04 -22.25
N LYS A 88 14.97 5.51 -23.50
CA LYS A 88 15.65 4.78 -24.57
C LYS A 88 16.47 5.71 -25.44
N GLY A 89 17.70 5.31 -25.76
CA GLY A 89 18.62 6.06 -26.61
C GLY A 89 19.42 5.13 -27.52
N GLN A 90 19.95 5.71 -28.59
CA GLN A 90 20.84 5.01 -29.52
C GLN A 90 22.17 5.76 -29.63
N VAL A 91 23.26 5.01 -29.70
CA VAL A 91 24.61 5.54 -29.89
C VAL A 91 25.36 4.68 -30.91
N GLU A 92 25.97 5.35 -31.88
CA GLU A 92 26.87 4.73 -32.85
C GLU A 92 28.31 4.97 -32.39
N LEU A 93 29.15 3.94 -32.36
CA LEU A 93 30.59 4.02 -32.12
C LEU A 93 31.29 3.56 -33.40
N ARG A 94 32.17 4.37 -33.99
CA ARG A 94 32.75 4.08 -35.32
C ARG A 94 34.18 3.66 -35.17
N PHE A 95 34.55 2.51 -35.73
CA PHE A 95 35.92 2.05 -35.64
C PHE A 95 36.79 2.68 -36.74
N ASP A 96 38.04 2.97 -36.40
CA ASP A 96 39.03 3.43 -37.38
C ASP A 96 39.73 2.22 -38.01
N ASN A 97 39.15 1.71 -39.10
CA ASN A 97 39.72 0.63 -39.91
C ASN A 97 39.97 -0.66 -39.11
N PHE A 98 38.92 -1.13 -38.43
CA PHE A 98 38.94 -2.31 -37.58
C PHE A 98 38.88 -3.57 -38.41
N THR A 99 39.91 -4.39 -38.27
CA THR A 99 39.98 -5.70 -38.90
C THR A 99 39.95 -6.75 -37.81
N LEU A 100 39.05 -7.72 -37.95
CA LEU A 100 38.97 -8.84 -37.01
C LEU A 100 40.22 -9.71 -37.14
N GLU A 101 40.80 -10.11 -36.01
CA GLU A 101 41.90 -11.09 -36.00
C GLU A 101 41.41 -12.54 -36.22
N ALA A 102 40.09 -12.78 -36.08
CA ALA A 102 39.40 -14.06 -36.27
C ALA A 102 37.96 -13.86 -36.78
N ASP A 103 37.17 -14.91 -37.04
CA ASP A 103 35.78 -14.78 -37.53
C ASP A 103 34.85 -14.00 -36.58
N GLN A 104 35.23 -13.86 -35.31
CA GLN A 104 34.54 -13.07 -34.27
C GLN A 104 35.58 -12.44 -33.33
N GLN A 105 35.29 -11.23 -32.84
CA GLN A 105 36.09 -10.55 -31.83
C GLN A 105 35.16 -9.85 -30.84
N ASP A 106 35.36 -10.12 -29.55
CA ASP A 106 34.61 -9.45 -28.49
C ASP A 106 35.18 -8.05 -28.24
N VAL A 107 34.29 -7.07 -28.11
CA VAL A 107 34.64 -5.69 -27.79
C VAL A 107 33.96 -5.30 -26.48
N ARG A 108 34.74 -4.76 -25.54
CA ARG A 108 34.21 -4.38 -24.22
C ARG A 108 33.61 -2.98 -24.31
N VAL A 109 32.35 -2.86 -23.91
CA VAL A 109 31.66 -1.58 -23.72
C VAL A 109 31.47 -1.37 -22.22
N LYS A 110 31.52 -0.12 -21.76
CA LYS A 110 31.13 0.27 -20.41
C LYS A 110 30.16 1.44 -20.50
N VAL A 111 28.97 1.28 -19.94
CA VAL A 111 27.98 2.35 -19.86
C VAL A 111 27.80 2.76 -18.41
N THR A 112 28.07 4.03 -18.13
CA THR A 112 27.73 4.64 -16.84
C THR A 112 26.53 5.55 -17.05
N PHE A 113 25.37 5.13 -16.55
CA PHE A 113 24.17 5.94 -16.59
C PHE A 113 24.10 6.81 -15.34
N ILE A 114 24.00 8.12 -15.54
CA ILE A 114 23.85 9.11 -14.48
C ILE A 114 22.45 9.67 -14.60
N GLU A 115 21.55 9.23 -13.71
CA GLU A 115 20.20 9.77 -13.66
C GLU A 115 20.24 11.26 -13.30
N ASP A 116 19.43 12.08 -13.99
CA ASP A 116 19.40 13.54 -13.85
C ASP A 116 19.11 13.99 -12.41
N TYR A 117 18.42 13.16 -11.64
CA TYR A 117 17.82 13.53 -10.36
C TYR A 117 18.60 13.07 -9.13
N THR A 118 19.27 11.91 -9.19
CA THR A 118 20.07 11.39 -8.06
C THR A 118 21.56 11.62 -8.25
N ARG A 119 22.03 11.83 -9.49
CA ARG A 119 23.46 11.93 -9.87
C ARG A 119 24.38 10.85 -9.28
N LEU A 120 23.80 9.75 -8.77
CA LEU A 120 24.56 8.59 -8.30
C LEU A 120 24.96 7.76 -9.52
N PRO A 121 26.26 7.47 -9.72
CA PRO A 121 26.69 6.62 -10.82
C PRO A 121 26.24 5.18 -10.56
N PHE A 122 25.35 4.65 -11.40
CA PHE A 122 25.07 3.23 -11.41
C PHE A 122 26.09 2.53 -12.32
N LYS A 123 26.89 1.62 -11.74
CA LYS A 123 27.83 0.79 -12.50
C LYS A 123 27.12 -0.51 -12.86
N CYS A 124 26.84 -0.73 -14.14
CA CYS A 124 26.48 -2.04 -14.67
C CYS A 124 27.71 -2.70 -15.32
N ALA A 125 27.79 -4.02 -15.22
CA ALA A 125 28.76 -4.86 -15.93
C ALA A 125 28.00 -5.72 -16.95
N PHE A 126 28.65 -6.02 -18.08
CA PHE A 126 28.04 -6.74 -19.19
C PHE A 126 28.08 -8.25 -18.97
N GLN A 127 26.98 -8.91 -19.30
CA GLN A 127 26.90 -10.36 -19.48
C GLN A 127 26.72 -10.63 -20.97
N PHE A 128 27.63 -11.39 -21.56
CA PHE A 128 27.60 -11.70 -22.99
C PHE A 128 26.65 -12.87 -23.24
N THR A 129 25.85 -12.76 -24.30
CA THR A 129 24.89 -13.78 -24.75
C THR A 129 24.99 -13.97 -26.25
N HIS A 130 24.82 -15.20 -26.75
CA HIS A 130 24.63 -15.47 -28.17
C HIS A 130 23.34 -14.81 -28.72
N HIS A 131 23.20 -14.75 -30.04
CA HIS A 131 22.09 -14.08 -30.75
C HIS A 131 20.68 -14.62 -30.45
N ASP A 132 20.56 -15.78 -29.79
CA ASP A 132 19.30 -16.43 -29.41
C ASP A 132 18.89 -16.18 -27.94
N GLY A 133 19.68 -15.41 -27.19
CA GLY A 133 19.42 -15.04 -25.79
C GLY A 133 20.04 -15.97 -24.74
N THR A 134 20.91 -16.92 -25.12
CA THR A 134 21.66 -17.77 -24.18
C THR A 134 23.03 -17.16 -23.78
N PRO A 135 23.56 -17.33 -22.55
CA PRO A 135 24.87 -16.81 -22.15
C PRO A 135 26.02 -17.34 -23.03
N ALA A 136 26.91 -16.47 -23.50
CA ALA A 136 28.01 -16.82 -24.40
C ALA A 136 29.17 -17.50 -23.65
N LYS A 137 29.50 -18.74 -24.06
CA LYS A 137 30.57 -19.59 -23.49
C LYS A 137 31.59 -19.86 -24.59
N GLY A 138 32.90 -19.64 -24.36
CA GLY A 138 33.93 -19.84 -25.40
C GLY A 138 35.18 -18.93 -25.45
N ILE A 139 35.54 -18.14 -24.42
CA ILE A 139 36.68 -17.20 -24.49
C ILE A 139 37.99 -17.85 -24.01
N THR A 140 39.11 -17.70 -24.74
CA THR A 140 40.45 -18.06 -24.22
C THR A 140 41.62 -17.22 -24.73
N GLY A 141 42.52 -16.92 -23.79
CA GLY A 141 43.87 -16.35 -23.97
C GLY A 141 44.99 -17.28 -23.48
N LYS A 142 46.24 -16.82 -23.58
CA LYS A 142 47.48 -17.61 -23.44
C LYS A 142 48.01 -17.62 -22.00
N VAL A 143 48.30 -18.79 -21.40
CA VAL A 143 48.91 -18.93 -20.05
C VAL A 143 50.13 -19.86 -20.11
N GLU A 144 51.24 -19.41 -19.53
CA GLU A 144 52.53 -20.11 -19.51
C GLU A 144 52.98 -20.33 -18.05
N VAL A 145 53.41 -21.55 -17.68
CA VAL A 145 53.91 -21.87 -16.33
C VAL A 145 55.37 -22.32 -16.40
N SER A 146 56.24 -21.40 -16.03
CA SER A 146 57.69 -21.45 -16.20
C SER A 146 58.38 -22.32 -15.15
N GLU A 147 58.17 -23.64 -15.19
CA GLU A 147 59.10 -24.59 -14.54
C GLU A 147 59.07 -26.01 -15.13
N VAL A 148 58.20 -26.29 -16.13
CA VAL A 148 58.19 -27.60 -16.84
C VAL A 148 58.04 -27.51 -18.37
N GLY A 149 58.05 -26.32 -18.96
CA GLY A 149 58.17 -26.13 -20.42
C GLY A 149 57.07 -26.79 -21.26
N PHE A 150 55.81 -26.44 -21.03
CA PHE A 150 54.67 -26.84 -21.86
C PHE A 150 53.82 -25.62 -22.24
N GLU A 151 53.46 -25.49 -23.52
CA GLU A 151 52.73 -24.36 -24.13
C GLU A 151 51.51 -24.90 -24.91
N THR A 152 50.30 -24.40 -24.64
CA THR A 152 49.11 -24.72 -25.46
C THR A 152 48.01 -23.65 -25.37
N THR A 153 47.20 -23.55 -26.42
CA THR A 153 45.95 -22.78 -26.48
C THR A 153 44.75 -23.72 -26.34
N ALA A 154 43.89 -23.46 -25.36
CA ALA A 154 42.58 -24.11 -25.22
C ALA A 154 41.44 -23.08 -25.48
N THR A 155 40.18 -23.50 -25.44
CA THR A 155 38.89 -22.81 -25.62
C THR A 155 37.88 -23.52 -24.72
N SER A 156 36.62 -23.13 -24.70
CA SER A 156 35.71 -23.48 -23.62
C SER A 156 34.55 -24.43 -24.03
N ASP A 157 34.34 -25.61 -23.41
CA ASP A 157 33.12 -26.48 -23.40
C ASP A 157 31.97 -25.82 -22.65
N ASN A 158 30.93 -26.59 -22.36
CA ASN A 158 29.61 -26.14 -21.97
C ASN A 158 29.54 -25.43 -20.61
N ASP A 159 30.67 -25.24 -19.92
CA ASP A 159 30.93 -24.16 -18.96
C ASP A 159 32.19 -23.32 -19.25
N GLY A 160 33.16 -23.85 -20.00
CA GLY A 160 34.52 -23.30 -20.00
C GLY A 160 35.71 -24.09 -20.59
N LEU A 161 35.65 -25.37 -21.04
CA LEU A 161 36.80 -26.19 -21.60
C LEU A 161 36.66 -27.17 -22.86
N ILE A 162 37.31 -27.02 -24.03
CA ILE A 162 37.16 -27.78 -25.35
C ILE A 162 37.17 -29.35 -25.42
N TYR A 163 36.41 -30.00 -26.35
CA TYR A 163 36.82 -30.74 -27.61
C TYR A 163 35.67 -31.50 -28.39
N LEU A 164 35.77 -31.55 -29.75
CA LEU A 164 34.86 -31.86 -30.93
C LEU A 164 34.44 -33.35 -31.20
N GLU A 165 33.55 -33.81 -32.15
CA GLU A 165 32.26 -33.46 -32.86
C GLU A 165 31.84 -34.72 -33.74
N LEU A 166 30.55 -35.14 -33.95
CA LEU A 166 29.74 -35.05 -35.22
C LEU A 166 28.32 -35.77 -35.20
N GLN A 167 27.24 -34.97 -35.40
CA GLN A 167 26.01 -34.99 -36.29
C GLN A 167 25.05 -36.23 -36.45
N PRO A 168 23.68 -36.04 -36.56
CA PRO A 168 22.98 -35.40 -37.71
C PRO A 168 21.71 -34.52 -37.44
N ARG A 169 21.34 -33.79 -38.53
CA ARG A 169 20.22 -32.83 -38.82
C ARG A 169 18.81 -33.47 -38.70
N GLU A 170 17.65 -32.78 -38.66
CA GLU A 170 17.13 -31.67 -39.50
C GLU A 170 15.79 -31.08 -38.95
N GLY A 171 15.52 -29.77 -39.14
CA GLY A 171 14.16 -29.23 -39.40
C GLY A 171 13.60 -28.09 -38.52
N THR A 172 13.69 -26.85 -39.03
CA THR A 172 13.33 -25.52 -38.45
C THR A 172 11.84 -25.15 -38.53
N GLU A 173 11.33 -24.34 -37.58
CA GLU A 173 10.60 -23.05 -37.81
C GLU A 173 10.03 -22.49 -36.48
N TYR A 174 10.65 -21.42 -35.95
CA TYR A 174 10.03 -20.56 -34.94
C TYR A 174 9.08 -19.58 -35.64
N LEU A 175 7.78 -19.82 -35.53
CA LEU A 175 6.77 -18.86 -35.98
C LEU A 175 6.63 -17.76 -34.90
N GLY A 176 7.34 -16.65 -35.09
CA GLY A 176 7.09 -15.42 -34.33
C GLY A 176 5.72 -14.86 -34.72
N ILE A 177 4.68 -15.16 -33.94
CA ILE A 177 3.36 -14.59 -34.17
C ILE A 177 3.37 -13.15 -33.63
N HIS A 178 3.25 -12.17 -34.52
CA HIS A 178 3.08 -10.77 -34.14
C HIS A 178 1.59 -10.44 -34.01
N ILE A 179 1.16 -10.15 -32.79
CA ILE A 179 -0.22 -9.80 -32.49
C ILE A 179 -0.30 -8.31 -32.17
N LYS A 180 -1.25 -7.61 -32.78
CA LYS A 180 -1.41 -6.16 -32.57
C LYS A 180 -2.07 -5.87 -31.21
N PRO A 181 -1.47 -4.99 -30.37
CA PRO A 181 -2.11 -4.51 -29.15
C PRO A 181 -3.50 -3.90 -29.42
N GLY A 182 -4.44 -4.08 -28.49
CA GLY A 182 -5.81 -3.53 -28.57
C GLY A 182 -6.73 -4.17 -29.63
N ARG A 183 -6.24 -5.14 -30.42
CA ARG A 183 -7.05 -5.89 -31.39
C ARG A 183 -7.63 -7.15 -30.76
N GLN A 184 -8.71 -7.64 -31.37
CA GLN A 184 -9.29 -8.94 -31.01
C GLN A 184 -8.48 -10.06 -31.66
N ILE A 185 -8.26 -11.12 -30.89
CA ILE A 185 -7.75 -12.40 -31.37
C ILE A 185 -8.81 -13.48 -31.15
N GLU A 186 -8.86 -14.47 -32.03
CA GLU A 186 -9.69 -15.67 -31.88
C GLU A 186 -8.79 -16.84 -31.47
N LEU A 187 -9.02 -17.37 -30.27
CA LEU A 187 -8.44 -18.62 -29.83
C LEU A 187 -9.35 -19.76 -30.28
N SER A 188 -8.86 -20.58 -31.21
CA SER A 188 -9.53 -21.81 -31.63
C SER A 188 -8.95 -22.99 -30.86
N MET A 189 -9.83 -23.74 -30.19
CA MET A 189 -9.48 -24.92 -29.42
C MET A 189 -10.41 -26.08 -29.77
N SER A 190 -9.87 -27.29 -29.79
CA SER A 190 -10.60 -28.52 -30.07
C SER A 190 -10.32 -29.56 -29.00
N GLY A 191 -11.33 -30.35 -28.66
CA GLY A 191 -11.26 -31.29 -27.55
C GLY A 191 -12.52 -32.15 -27.44
N ARG A 192 -12.64 -32.88 -26.34
CA ARG A 192 -13.82 -33.71 -26.08
C ARG A 192 -15.01 -32.84 -25.68
N PRO A 193 -16.22 -33.10 -26.22
CA PRO A 193 -17.44 -32.45 -25.75
C PRO A 193 -17.61 -32.58 -24.23
N GLY A 194 -17.83 -31.46 -23.54
CA GLY A 194 -17.99 -31.43 -22.09
C GLY A 194 -16.68 -31.33 -21.29
N ALA A 195 -15.52 -31.37 -21.94
CA ALA A 195 -14.24 -31.21 -21.26
C ALA A 195 -14.05 -29.76 -20.76
N TYR A 196 -13.59 -29.63 -19.51
CA TYR A 196 -13.17 -28.37 -18.92
C TYR A 196 -11.87 -27.89 -19.57
N VAL A 197 -11.72 -26.59 -19.81
CA VAL A 197 -10.49 -25.96 -20.30
C VAL A 197 -10.09 -24.83 -19.36
N GLY A 198 -8.83 -24.82 -18.94
CA GLY A 198 -8.20 -23.72 -18.20
C GLY A 198 -7.16 -23.01 -19.06
N LEU A 199 -7.21 -21.68 -19.10
CA LEU A 199 -6.28 -20.81 -19.82
C LEU A 199 -5.57 -19.87 -18.85
N ALA A 200 -4.31 -19.56 -19.14
CA ALA A 200 -3.57 -18.48 -18.49
C ALA A 200 -2.44 -17.94 -19.39
N ALA A 201 -2.33 -16.62 -19.50
CA ALA A 201 -1.24 -15.94 -20.19
C ALA A 201 -0.42 -15.07 -19.22
N TYR A 202 0.90 -15.26 -19.26
CA TYR A 202 1.86 -14.54 -18.44
C TYR A 202 2.77 -13.68 -19.31
N ASP A 203 3.19 -12.54 -18.78
CA ASP A 203 4.29 -11.78 -19.35
C ASP A 203 5.60 -12.58 -19.18
N LYS A 204 6.39 -12.80 -20.24
CA LYS A 204 7.67 -13.50 -20.13
C LYS A 204 8.63 -12.85 -19.14
N ALA A 205 8.55 -11.54 -18.93
CA ALA A 205 9.32 -10.86 -17.89
C ALA A 205 9.01 -11.41 -16.49
N LEU A 206 7.76 -11.84 -16.23
CA LEU A 206 7.33 -12.45 -14.96
C LEU A 206 7.98 -13.81 -14.74
N VAL A 207 8.06 -14.60 -15.79
CA VAL A 207 8.69 -15.93 -15.76
C VAL A 207 10.20 -15.79 -15.50
N LEU A 208 10.84 -14.78 -16.09
CA LEU A 208 12.27 -14.51 -15.90
C LEU A 208 12.60 -13.99 -14.49
N PHE A 209 11.72 -13.20 -13.87
CA PHE A 209 11.96 -12.58 -12.57
C PHE A 209 12.09 -13.56 -11.41
N ASN A 210 11.32 -14.63 -11.44
CA ASN A 210 11.38 -15.63 -10.41
C ASN A 210 11.07 -17.00 -11.02
N GLN A 211 12.15 -17.74 -11.32
CA GLN A 211 12.05 -19.10 -11.83
C GLN A 211 11.37 -20.05 -10.82
N ASN A 212 11.42 -19.74 -9.52
CA ASN A 212 10.68 -20.49 -8.47
C ASN A 212 9.16 -20.22 -8.50
N HIS A 213 8.63 -19.46 -9.47
CA HIS A 213 7.19 -19.49 -9.75
C HIS A 213 6.74 -20.84 -10.31
N ASP A 214 7.66 -21.71 -10.78
CA ASP A 214 7.44 -23.10 -11.24
C ASP A 214 6.04 -23.26 -11.88
N LEU A 215 5.73 -22.35 -12.80
CA LEU A 215 4.36 -22.10 -13.19
C LEU A 215 3.90 -23.22 -14.11
N PHE A 216 3.12 -24.14 -13.54
CA PHE A 216 2.09 -24.98 -14.15
C PHE A 216 2.53 -26.00 -15.22
N TRP A 217 3.37 -25.63 -16.18
CA TRP A 217 3.65 -26.46 -17.36
C TRP A 217 4.56 -27.63 -17.07
N GLU A 218 5.73 -27.39 -16.45
CA GLU A 218 6.65 -28.47 -16.09
C GLU A 218 6.05 -29.40 -15.04
N ASP A 219 5.27 -28.88 -14.10
CA ASP A 219 4.52 -29.68 -13.12
C ASP A 219 3.46 -30.55 -13.82
N PHE A 220 2.78 -30.04 -14.86
CA PHE A 220 1.88 -30.83 -15.69
C PHE A 220 2.60 -31.87 -16.54
N LEU A 221 3.77 -31.55 -17.12
CA LEU A 221 4.59 -32.50 -17.85
C LEU A 221 5.08 -33.62 -16.91
N LYS A 222 5.54 -33.28 -15.70
CA LYS A 222 5.88 -34.28 -14.67
C LYS A 222 4.67 -35.18 -14.37
N ALA A 223 3.47 -34.61 -14.17
CA ALA A 223 2.27 -35.40 -13.95
C ALA A 223 1.83 -36.25 -15.16
N PHE A 224 2.16 -35.82 -16.38
CA PHE A 224 1.76 -36.46 -17.63
C PHE A 224 2.75 -37.54 -18.09
N ASP A 225 4.07 -37.31 -17.92
CA ASP A 225 5.15 -38.13 -18.49
C ASP A 225 5.89 -39.01 -17.47
N GLY A 226 5.90 -38.71 -16.14
CA GLY A 226 6.51 -39.62 -15.14
C GLY A 226 7.07 -39.01 -13.84
N PHE A 227 7.60 -39.87 -12.97
CA PHE A 227 8.10 -39.50 -11.64
C PHE A 227 9.56 -39.00 -11.69
N HIS A 228 9.82 -37.73 -11.40
CA HIS A 228 11.18 -37.23 -11.22
C HIS A 228 11.57 -37.18 -9.74
N VAL A 229 12.65 -37.87 -9.35
CA VAL A 229 13.29 -37.69 -8.03
C VAL A 229 14.23 -36.49 -8.11
N HIS A 230 14.13 -35.57 -7.15
CA HIS A 230 15.03 -34.41 -6.97
C HIS A 230 16.44 -34.83 -6.52
N ASN A 231 17.13 -35.67 -7.30
CA ASN A 231 18.58 -35.76 -7.23
C ASN A 231 19.14 -35.10 -8.48
N GLU A 232 19.98 -34.08 -8.28
CA GLU A 232 20.66 -33.27 -9.30
C GLU A 232 21.74 -34.06 -10.08
N GLY A 233 21.54 -35.36 -10.29
CA GLY A 233 22.35 -36.20 -11.16
C GLY A 233 21.55 -36.57 -12.42
N GLU A 234 22.25 -36.77 -13.54
CA GLU A 234 21.75 -37.00 -14.90
C GLU A 234 20.40 -37.75 -15.03
N PHE A 235 19.66 -37.44 -16.09
CA PHE A 235 18.36 -38.03 -16.43
C PHE A 235 18.39 -39.58 -16.41
N ASP A 236 17.80 -40.18 -15.37
CA ASP A 236 17.65 -41.63 -15.25
C ASP A 236 16.29 -42.07 -15.83
N GLN A 237 16.34 -42.64 -17.03
CA GLN A 237 15.16 -43.11 -17.76
C GLN A 237 14.32 -44.12 -16.95
N LEU A 238 14.95 -44.95 -16.12
CA LEU A 238 14.23 -45.95 -15.33
C LEU A 238 13.49 -45.29 -14.16
N HIS A 239 14.12 -44.32 -13.50
CA HIS A 239 13.46 -43.56 -12.44
C HIS A 239 12.28 -42.74 -12.96
N THR A 240 12.37 -42.12 -14.15
CA THR A 240 11.23 -41.39 -14.74
C THR A 240 10.02 -42.29 -15.00
N MET A 241 10.25 -43.57 -15.30
CA MET A 241 9.21 -44.59 -15.47
C MET A 241 8.67 -45.14 -14.13
N GLY A 242 9.19 -44.67 -12.99
CA GLY A 242 8.86 -45.21 -11.66
C GLY A 242 9.45 -46.60 -11.40
N LEU A 243 10.52 -46.96 -12.11
CA LEU A 243 11.18 -48.25 -12.03
C LEU A 243 12.58 -48.09 -11.44
N PHE A 244 13.13 -49.19 -10.94
CA PHE A 244 14.56 -49.31 -10.66
C PHE A 244 15.08 -50.55 -11.38
N ALA A 245 16.29 -50.49 -11.91
CA ALA A 245 16.97 -51.67 -12.43
C ALA A 245 18.18 -52.03 -11.57
N ARG A 246 18.56 -53.30 -11.64
CA ARG A 246 19.78 -53.84 -11.04
C ARG A 246 20.46 -54.68 -12.09
N THR A 247 21.78 -54.61 -12.11
CA THR A 247 22.64 -55.40 -12.99
C THR A 247 23.85 -55.86 -12.19
N LEU A 248 24.65 -56.78 -12.75
CA LEU A 248 25.92 -57.20 -12.17
C LEU A 248 26.89 -56.01 -12.14
N ASP A 249 27.78 -55.96 -11.16
CA ASP A 249 28.68 -54.82 -10.91
C ASP A 249 29.55 -54.44 -12.14
N ASP A 250 29.81 -55.40 -13.03
CA ASP A 250 30.59 -55.21 -14.26
C ASP A 250 29.83 -54.53 -15.40
N PHE A 251 28.52 -54.31 -15.26
CA PHE A 251 27.67 -53.67 -16.26
C PHE A 251 27.20 -52.32 -15.76
N VAL A 252 27.46 -51.28 -16.54
CA VAL A 252 26.98 -49.92 -16.28
C VAL A 252 25.84 -49.63 -17.26
N PHE A 253 24.68 -49.19 -16.77
CA PHE A 253 23.66 -48.60 -17.64
C PHE A 253 24.30 -47.39 -18.34
N GLN A 254 24.27 -47.33 -19.68
CA GLN A 254 24.82 -46.19 -20.40
C GLN A 254 24.20 -44.89 -19.84
N ASN A 255 25.07 -43.95 -19.41
CA ASN A 255 24.80 -42.69 -18.68
C ASN A 255 24.85 -42.74 -17.13
N TYR A 256 25.72 -43.54 -16.53
CA TYR A 256 26.03 -43.45 -15.08
C TYR A 256 27.47 -42.96 -14.83
N ASN A 257 27.66 -41.65 -14.68
CA ASN A 257 28.92 -41.09 -14.18
C ASN A 257 28.82 -40.76 -12.68
N HIS A 258 29.45 -41.59 -11.86
CA HIS A 258 29.62 -41.38 -10.42
C HIS A 258 30.68 -40.29 -10.15
N LYS A 259 30.27 -39.03 -9.95
CA LYS A 259 31.06 -38.05 -9.18
C LYS A 259 30.16 -37.13 -8.36
N THR A 260 30.06 -37.42 -7.07
CA THR A 260 29.48 -36.51 -6.06
C THR A 260 30.58 -35.64 -5.47
N GLU A 261 30.63 -34.37 -5.85
CA GLU A 261 31.28 -33.32 -5.04
C GLU A 261 30.26 -32.24 -4.69
N ARG A 262 30.10 -32.02 -3.38
CA ARG A 262 29.31 -30.93 -2.82
C ARG A 262 30.09 -29.64 -2.94
N ASN A 263 29.55 -28.65 -3.65
CA ASN A 263 29.88 -27.25 -3.43
C ASN A 263 28.59 -26.45 -3.22
N GLY A 264 28.49 -25.81 -2.05
CA GLY A 264 27.40 -24.90 -1.74
C GLY A 264 27.55 -23.62 -2.53
N GLN A 265 26.59 -23.31 -3.40
CA GLN A 265 26.49 -22.02 -4.05
C GLN A 265 25.80 -21.00 -3.12
N GLN A 266 26.52 -19.92 -2.82
CA GLN A 266 25.92 -18.65 -2.45
C GLN A 266 25.12 -18.14 -3.66
N MET A 267 23.85 -17.77 -3.45
CA MET A 267 23.05 -17.03 -4.42
C MET A 267 23.72 -15.70 -4.75
N GLU A 268 24.28 -15.58 -5.94
CA GLU A 268 24.54 -14.28 -6.55
C GLU A 268 23.23 -13.68 -7.05
N GLN A 269 23.02 -12.40 -6.73
CA GLN A 269 21.85 -11.64 -7.18
C GLN A 269 21.97 -11.33 -8.68
N MET A 270 21.28 -12.11 -9.52
CA MET A 270 20.86 -11.62 -10.83
C MET A 270 19.84 -10.49 -10.66
N VAL A 271 20.12 -9.33 -11.24
CA VAL A 271 19.18 -8.20 -11.27
C VAL A 271 18.20 -8.43 -12.41
N VAL A 272 16.98 -8.83 -12.06
CA VAL A 272 15.88 -9.09 -13.01
C VAL A 272 14.67 -8.23 -12.66
N ARG A 273 14.02 -7.71 -13.71
CA ARG A 273 12.90 -6.76 -13.70
C ARG A 273 11.76 -7.17 -12.76
N LYS A 274 11.12 -6.22 -12.08
CA LYS A 274 10.15 -6.46 -10.98
C LYS A 274 8.69 -6.09 -11.29
N GLN A 275 8.35 -5.65 -12.50
CA GLN A 275 6.98 -5.35 -12.89
C GLN A 275 6.54 -6.22 -14.06
N PHE A 276 5.31 -6.67 -13.94
CA PHE A 276 4.61 -7.53 -14.87
C PHE A 276 3.28 -6.89 -15.19
N VAL A 277 2.85 -6.99 -16.44
CA VAL A 277 1.49 -6.61 -16.82
C VAL A 277 0.50 -7.51 -16.03
N GLU A 278 -0.71 -7.01 -15.79
CA GLU A 278 -1.77 -7.81 -15.18
C GLU A 278 -1.95 -9.12 -15.96
N SER A 279 -2.14 -10.24 -15.24
CA SER A 279 -2.33 -11.55 -15.84
C SER A 279 -3.48 -11.50 -16.85
N TRP A 280 -3.24 -11.96 -18.07
CA TRP A 280 -4.24 -11.97 -19.13
C TRP A 280 -4.69 -13.41 -19.40
N LEU A 281 -5.87 -13.58 -19.99
CA LEU A 281 -6.47 -14.89 -20.30
C LEU A 281 -6.60 -15.85 -19.10
N TRP A 282 -6.70 -15.35 -17.86
CA TRP A 282 -7.06 -16.18 -16.69
C TRP A 282 -8.54 -16.56 -16.75
N LYS A 283 -8.88 -17.52 -17.62
CA LYS A 283 -10.25 -17.90 -17.97
C LYS A 283 -10.42 -19.42 -17.95
N ASN A 284 -11.65 -19.83 -17.70
CA ASN A 284 -12.07 -21.21 -17.91
C ASN A 284 -13.21 -21.28 -18.94
N ALA A 285 -13.31 -22.41 -19.60
CA ALA A 285 -14.38 -22.69 -20.55
C ALA A 285 -14.69 -24.19 -20.63
N THR A 286 -15.70 -24.56 -21.40
CA THR A 286 -16.07 -25.96 -21.63
C THR A 286 -16.20 -26.19 -23.13
N ILE A 287 -15.62 -27.28 -23.64
CA ILE A 287 -15.72 -27.64 -25.05
C ILE A 287 -17.16 -28.01 -25.38
N GLY A 288 -17.72 -27.37 -26.41
CA GLY A 288 -19.10 -27.60 -26.84
C GLY A 288 -19.34 -28.98 -27.45
N SER A 289 -20.61 -29.28 -27.73
CA SER A 289 -21.04 -30.55 -28.35
C SER A 289 -20.36 -30.83 -29.71
N SER A 290 -19.90 -29.79 -30.40
CA SER A 290 -19.16 -29.86 -31.66
C SER A 290 -17.70 -30.33 -31.52
N GLY A 291 -17.20 -30.53 -30.29
CA GLY A 291 -15.79 -30.86 -30.03
C GLY A 291 -14.83 -29.70 -30.31
N SER A 292 -15.36 -28.48 -30.45
CA SER A 292 -14.58 -27.26 -30.67
C SER A 292 -15.14 -26.09 -29.88
N LEU A 293 -14.27 -25.15 -29.53
CA LEU A 293 -14.61 -23.90 -28.88
C LEU A 293 -13.76 -22.78 -29.51
N LYS A 294 -14.41 -21.65 -29.73
CA LYS A 294 -13.77 -20.41 -30.19
C LYS A 294 -13.98 -19.34 -29.13
N LEU A 295 -12.89 -18.73 -28.70
CA LEU A 295 -12.91 -17.65 -27.71
C LEU A 295 -12.30 -16.40 -28.33
N THR A 296 -13.06 -15.31 -28.38
CA THR A 296 -12.58 -14.03 -28.88
C THR A 296 -12.19 -13.12 -27.72
N GLU A 297 -10.94 -12.65 -27.71
CA GLU A 297 -10.38 -11.86 -26.61
C GLU A 297 -9.65 -10.63 -27.14
N VAL A 298 -9.69 -9.55 -26.36
CA VAL A 298 -8.96 -8.32 -26.68
C VAL A 298 -7.56 -8.41 -26.09
N VAL A 299 -6.56 -8.18 -26.93
CA VAL A 299 -5.15 -8.17 -26.56
C VAL A 299 -4.87 -6.90 -25.74
N PRO A 300 -4.22 -6.99 -24.57
CA PRO A 300 -3.88 -5.83 -23.77
C PRO A 300 -3.05 -4.83 -24.58
N ASP A 301 -3.30 -3.54 -24.36
CA ASP A 301 -2.59 -2.48 -25.07
C ASP A 301 -1.22 -2.24 -24.42
N THR A 302 -0.28 -3.15 -24.70
CA THR A 302 1.05 -3.16 -24.08
C THR A 302 2.11 -3.73 -25.02
N THR A 303 3.35 -3.29 -24.85
CA THR A 303 4.52 -3.83 -25.55
C THR A 303 5.17 -4.91 -24.68
N THR A 304 4.85 -6.19 -24.91
CA THR A 304 5.41 -7.30 -24.14
C THR A 304 5.45 -8.61 -24.93
N SER A 305 6.12 -9.62 -24.38
CA SER A 305 6.10 -11.00 -24.88
C SER A 305 5.22 -11.86 -23.97
N TRP A 306 4.22 -12.52 -24.56
CA TRP A 306 3.27 -13.35 -23.83
C TRP A 306 3.67 -14.82 -23.86
N TYR A 307 3.38 -15.51 -22.76
CA TYR A 307 3.53 -16.94 -22.56
C TYR A 307 2.17 -17.54 -22.20
N LEU A 308 1.47 -18.07 -23.20
CA LEU A 308 0.11 -18.61 -23.08
C LEU A 308 0.13 -20.12 -22.85
N THR A 309 -0.54 -20.54 -21.79
CA THR A 309 -0.69 -21.94 -21.38
C THR A 309 -2.16 -22.36 -21.40
N ALA A 310 -2.41 -23.64 -21.69
CA ALA A 310 -3.74 -24.22 -21.69
C ALA A 310 -3.69 -25.70 -21.29
N PHE A 311 -4.67 -26.12 -20.49
CA PHE A 311 -4.91 -27.53 -20.16
C PHE A 311 -6.41 -27.82 -20.23
N SER A 312 -6.76 -29.10 -20.39
CA SER A 312 -8.12 -29.60 -20.48
C SER A 312 -8.30 -30.78 -19.53
N ILE A 313 -9.47 -30.90 -18.88
CA ILE A 313 -9.81 -32.06 -18.05
C ILE A 313 -11.19 -32.57 -18.48
N ASP A 314 -11.21 -33.78 -19.03
CA ASP A 314 -12.43 -34.51 -19.33
C ASP A 314 -12.74 -35.49 -18.19
N PRO A 315 -14.00 -35.57 -17.69
CA PRO A 315 -14.34 -36.48 -16.60
C PRO A 315 -14.11 -37.97 -16.89
N VAL A 316 -14.01 -38.37 -18.16
CA VAL A 316 -13.84 -39.77 -18.59
C VAL A 316 -12.40 -40.04 -19.02
N VAL A 317 -11.84 -39.16 -19.86
CA VAL A 317 -10.52 -39.36 -20.49
C VAL A 317 -9.40 -38.73 -19.66
N GLY A 318 -9.71 -37.80 -18.75
CA GLY A 318 -8.74 -37.18 -17.86
C GLY A 318 -8.05 -35.94 -18.44
N LEU A 319 -6.79 -35.75 -18.07
CA LEU A 319 -6.00 -34.56 -18.39
C LEU A 319 -5.51 -34.57 -19.85
N GLY A 320 -5.69 -33.45 -20.54
CA GLY A 320 -5.07 -33.14 -21.82
C GLY A 320 -4.31 -31.83 -21.75
N ILE A 321 -3.13 -31.79 -22.35
CA ILE A 321 -2.25 -30.62 -22.35
C ILE A 321 -1.80 -30.31 -23.80
N ILE A 322 -1.52 -29.05 -24.10
CA ILE A 322 -0.90 -28.66 -25.38
C ILE A 322 0.53 -29.22 -25.50
N LYS A 323 1.20 -29.15 -26.66
CA LYS A 323 2.58 -29.70 -26.76
C LYS A 323 3.63 -28.78 -26.14
N LYS A 324 3.46 -27.48 -26.35
CA LYS A 324 4.30 -26.40 -25.83
C LYS A 324 3.45 -25.16 -25.63
N PRO A 325 3.80 -24.28 -24.67
CA PRO A 325 3.15 -22.99 -24.53
C PRO A 325 3.22 -22.16 -25.82
N ILE A 326 2.19 -21.36 -26.06
CA ILE A 326 2.11 -20.48 -27.21
C ILE A 326 2.78 -19.16 -26.84
N GLU A 327 3.78 -18.77 -27.62
CA GLU A 327 4.52 -17.52 -27.42
C GLU A 327 4.24 -16.54 -28.55
N PHE A 328 4.00 -15.28 -28.19
CA PHE A 328 3.79 -14.21 -29.17
C PHE A 328 4.17 -12.85 -28.58
N THR A 329 4.46 -11.89 -29.46
CA THR A 329 4.84 -10.54 -29.05
C THR A 329 3.76 -9.55 -29.43
N THR A 330 3.51 -8.61 -28.53
CA THR A 330 2.69 -7.42 -28.78
C THR A 330 3.62 -6.23 -28.74
N VAL A 331 3.62 -5.41 -29.79
CA VAL A 331 4.45 -4.20 -29.87
C VAL A 331 3.56 -3.05 -30.24
N GLN A 332 3.51 -2.03 -29.37
CA GLN A 332 2.82 -0.79 -29.69
C GLN A 332 3.66 -0.03 -30.73
N PRO A 333 3.05 0.39 -31.85
CA PRO A 333 3.76 1.14 -32.87
C PRO A 333 4.25 2.48 -32.34
N PHE A 334 3.54 3.06 -31.38
CA PHE A 334 3.80 4.37 -30.82
C PHE A 334 3.19 4.47 -29.42
N VAL A 335 3.91 5.04 -28.45
CA VAL A 335 3.45 5.20 -27.07
C VAL A 335 3.86 6.56 -26.50
N ILE A 336 2.99 7.16 -25.70
CA ILE A 336 3.24 8.35 -24.87
C ILE A 336 3.22 7.95 -23.39
N MET A 337 4.25 8.35 -22.64
CA MET A 337 4.37 8.08 -21.21
C MET A 337 4.44 9.37 -20.40
N GLU A 338 3.80 9.40 -19.23
CA GLU A 338 3.74 10.59 -18.38
C GLU A 338 4.80 10.63 -17.26
N SER A 339 5.35 11.82 -17.01
CA SER A 339 6.14 12.14 -15.82
C SER A 339 5.45 13.26 -15.04
N LEU A 340 4.59 12.89 -14.09
CA LEU A 340 3.73 13.81 -13.33
C LEU A 340 4.06 13.75 -11.83
N PRO A 341 4.04 14.89 -11.11
CA PRO A 341 4.08 14.85 -9.66
C PRO A 341 2.76 14.34 -9.08
N TYR A 342 2.83 13.82 -7.87
CA TYR A 342 1.65 13.38 -7.12
C TYR A 342 0.68 14.54 -6.83
N SER A 343 1.21 15.71 -6.45
CA SER A 343 0.42 16.88 -6.10
C SER A 343 1.14 18.21 -6.38
N ILE A 344 0.34 19.25 -6.59
CA ILE A 344 0.75 20.65 -6.70
C ILE A 344 -0.17 21.53 -5.85
N LYS A 345 0.16 22.81 -5.68
CA LYS A 345 -0.71 23.80 -5.04
C LYS A 345 -1.35 24.73 -6.07
N ARG A 346 -2.53 25.24 -5.74
CA ARG A 346 -3.25 26.19 -6.60
C ARG A 346 -2.40 27.44 -6.89
N GLY A 347 -2.38 27.83 -8.15
CA GLY A 347 -1.63 28.99 -8.62
C GLY A 347 -0.14 28.75 -8.89
N GLU A 348 0.39 27.55 -8.59
CA GLU A 348 1.73 27.16 -9.04
C GLU A 348 1.74 26.87 -10.55
N ALA A 349 2.88 27.14 -11.18
CA ALA A 349 3.13 26.86 -12.58
C ALA A 349 3.99 25.59 -12.68
N ILE A 350 3.53 24.58 -13.40
CA ILE A 350 4.19 23.28 -13.55
C ILE A 350 4.47 22.96 -15.01
N GLU A 351 5.66 22.44 -15.27
CA GLU A 351 6.00 21.77 -16.53
C GLU A 351 5.51 20.32 -16.47
N ILE A 352 4.43 20.02 -17.18
CA ILE A 352 3.94 18.65 -17.37
C ILE A 352 4.76 18.02 -18.50
N GLN A 353 5.59 17.03 -18.16
CA GLN A 353 6.49 16.37 -19.12
C GLN A 353 5.95 14.99 -19.54
N PHE A 354 6.06 14.71 -20.83
CA PHE A 354 5.78 13.42 -21.45
C PHE A 354 7.00 12.92 -22.22
N ILE A 355 7.07 11.61 -22.45
CA ILE A 355 8.11 10.96 -23.26
C ILE A 355 7.42 10.13 -24.34
N LEU A 356 7.78 10.40 -25.59
CA LEU A 356 7.29 9.71 -26.78
C LEU A 356 8.29 8.64 -27.21
N ILE A 357 7.81 7.43 -27.51
CA ILE A 357 8.62 6.36 -28.08
C ILE A 357 7.90 5.81 -29.31
N SER A 358 8.60 5.78 -30.45
CA SER A 358 8.13 5.17 -31.69
C SER A 358 8.84 3.83 -31.92
N SER A 359 8.05 2.79 -32.23
CA SER A 359 8.56 1.49 -32.69
C SER A 359 8.52 1.34 -34.21
N LEU A 360 8.10 2.39 -34.93
CA LEU A 360 8.07 2.42 -36.39
C LEU A 360 9.49 2.55 -36.97
N GLN A 361 9.65 2.21 -38.25
CA GLN A 361 10.96 2.14 -38.91
C GLN A 361 11.50 3.50 -39.36
N GLU A 362 10.64 4.50 -39.51
CA GLU A 362 10.99 5.83 -40.02
C GLU A 362 10.77 6.91 -38.95
N GLU A 363 11.45 8.04 -39.13
CA GLU A 363 11.22 9.24 -38.34
C GLU A 363 9.85 9.84 -38.67
N HIS A 364 9.11 10.23 -37.63
CA HIS A 364 7.77 10.74 -37.79
C HIS A 364 7.53 11.99 -36.95
N THR A 365 6.84 12.97 -37.54
CA THR A 365 6.31 14.12 -36.80
C THR A 365 5.06 13.72 -36.04
N VAL A 366 5.05 13.99 -34.74
CA VAL A 366 3.98 13.67 -33.80
C VAL A 366 3.35 14.94 -33.28
N ASP A 367 2.04 15.05 -33.40
CA ASP A 367 1.22 16.09 -32.79
C ASP A 367 0.72 15.63 -31.42
N VAL A 368 1.10 16.34 -30.37
CA VAL A 368 0.71 16.05 -28.99
C VAL A 368 -0.22 17.15 -28.50
N THR A 369 -1.43 16.79 -28.12
CA THR A 369 -2.49 17.70 -27.68
C THR A 369 -2.86 17.45 -26.23
N LEU A 370 -2.63 18.44 -25.36
CA LEU A 370 -3.09 18.47 -23.98
C LEU A 370 -4.45 19.19 -23.90
N TYR A 371 -5.43 18.58 -23.25
CA TYR A 371 -6.80 19.09 -23.16
C TYR A 371 -7.11 19.74 -21.80
N ASN A 372 -7.97 20.76 -21.82
CA ASN A 372 -8.48 21.50 -20.66
C ASN A 372 -10.01 21.69 -20.76
N GLU A 373 -10.74 20.60 -20.97
CA GLU A 373 -12.20 20.61 -21.17
C GLU A 373 -12.97 21.11 -19.94
N TYR A 374 -12.44 20.87 -18.73
CA TYR A 374 -13.10 21.19 -17.47
C TYR A 374 -12.66 22.53 -16.85
N ASN A 375 -11.83 23.32 -17.57
CA ASN A 375 -11.28 24.60 -17.08
C ASN A 375 -10.62 24.46 -15.69
N GLU A 376 -9.83 23.41 -15.54
CA GLU A 376 -9.10 23.06 -14.31
C GLU A 376 -7.69 23.65 -14.29
N MET A 377 -7.13 23.89 -15.47
CA MET A 377 -5.79 24.43 -15.68
C MET A 377 -5.80 25.66 -16.61
N GLU A 378 -4.66 26.33 -16.71
CA GLU A 378 -4.38 27.45 -17.62
C GLU A 378 -3.06 27.15 -18.34
N PHE A 379 -3.05 27.26 -19.68
CA PHE A 379 -1.82 27.16 -20.46
C PHE A 379 -1.08 28.50 -20.38
N ILE A 380 0.13 28.50 -19.82
CA ILE A 380 0.91 29.73 -19.64
C ILE A 380 1.32 30.27 -21.02
N GLY A 381 1.26 31.59 -21.20
CA GLY A 381 1.57 32.26 -22.47
C GLY A 381 0.45 32.22 -23.51
N ARG A 382 -0.71 31.64 -23.20
CA ARG A 382 -1.86 31.50 -24.13
C ARG A 382 -3.15 32.09 -23.56
N SER A 383 -4.16 32.24 -24.42
CA SER A 383 -5.48 32.72 -24.00
C SER A 383 -6.16 31.75 -23.02
N ILE A 384 -6.80 32.30 -21.99
CA ILE A 384 -7.53 31.55 -20.95
C ILE A 384 -8.72 30.77 -21.54
N ALA A 385 -9.20 31.15 -22.73
CA ALA A 385 -10.29 30.48 -23.43
C ALA A 385 -9.87 29.20 -24.16
N ASN A 386 -8.56 28.90 -24.25
CA ASN A 386 -8.09 27.72 -24.97
C ASN A 386 -8.45 26.43 -24.22
N VAL A 387 -9.18 25.55 -24.89
CA VAL A 387 -9.61 24.23 -24.38
C VAL A 387 -8.60 23.13 -24.68
N SER A 388 -7.57 23.40 -25.49
CA SER A 388 -6.46 22.50 -25.75
C SER A 388 -5.20 23.25 -26.18
N TYR A 389 -4.06 22.58 -26.08
CA TYR A 389 -2.79 23.02 -26.60
C TYR A 389 -2.08 21.87 -27.31
N THR A 390 -1.81 22.04 -28.61
CA THR A 390 -1.04 21.11 -29.44
C THR A 390 0.38 21.63 -29.69
N LYS A 391 1.36 20.74 -29.52
CA LYS A 391 2.77 20.91 -29.94
C LYS A 391 3.15 19.77 -30.89
N SER A 392 4.04 20.03 -31.84
CA SER A 392 4.52 19.03 -32.80
C SER A 392 6.01 18.77 -32.60
N VAL A 393 6.43 17.51 -32.60
CA VAL A 393 7.83 17.13 -32.42
C VAL A 393 8.20 15.94 -33.32
N SER A 394 9.43 15.95 -33.84
CA SER A 394 9.98 14.82 -34.60
C SER A 394 10.49 13.72 -33.66
N VAL A 395 10.05 12.49 -33.88
CA VAL A 395 10.39 11.31 -33.05
C VAL A 395 11.12 10.28 -33.91
N LEU A 396 12.36 10.00 -33.54
CA LEU A 396 13.19 8.96 -34.18
C LEU A 396 12.74 7.55 -33.74
N PRO A 397 12.89 6.53 -34.60
CA PRO A 397 12.69 5.14 -34.26
C PRO A 397 13.48 4.74 -33.01
N LYS A 398 12.81 4.09 -32.05
CA LYS A 398 13.42 3.51 -30.84
C LYS A 398 14.21 4.52 -29.98
N VAL A 399 13.97 5.83 -30.10
CA VAL A 399 14.57 6.87 -29.25
C VAL A 399 13.47 7.61 -28.50
N GLY A 400 13.65 7.75 -27.18
CA GLY A 400 12.72 8.52 -26.36
C GLY A 400 12.86 10.02 -26.61
N LYS A 401 11.75 10.68 -26.96
CA LYS A 401 11.71 12.12 -27.18
C LYS A 401 10.83 12.81 -26.13
N PRO A 402 11.36 13.74 -25.31
CA PRO A 402 10.55 14.47 -24.34
C PRO A 402 9.70 15.54 -25.02
N ILE A 403 8.56 15.85 -24.42
CA ILE A 403 7.72 17.00 -24.76
C ILE A 403 7.00 17.51 -23.52
N SER A 404 6.92 18.83 -23.36
CA SER A 404 6.43 19.46 -22.13
C SER A 404 5.34 20.48 -22.39
N PHE A 405 4.47 20.68 -21.40
CA PHE A 405 3.47 21.75 -21.40
C PHE A 405 3.53 22.52 -20.09
N LEU A 406 3.70 23.84 -20.17
CA LEU A 406 3.69 24.70 -19.00
C LEU A 406 2.25 25.11 -18.63
N VAL A 407 1.77 24.64 -17.48
CA VAL A 407 0.39 24.88 -17.03
C VAL A 407 0.31 25.42 -15.62
N LYS A 408 -0.77 26.13 -15.30
CA LYS A 408 -1.07 26.63 -13.96
C LYS A 408 -2.40 26.07 -13.47
N ALA A 409 -2.41 25.55 -12.24
CA ALA A 409 -3.63 24.98 -11.65
C ALA A 409 -4.61 26.05 -11.18
N LYS A 410 -5.89 25.93 -11.57
CA LYS A 410 -6.97 26.89 -11.22
C LYS A 410 -7.89 26.39 -10.12
N LYS A 411 -8.29 25.12 -10.16
CA LYS A 411 -9.28 24.53 -9.24
C LYS A 411 -8.61 23.61 -8.22
N LEU A 412 -9.15 23.56 -7.00
CA LEU A 412 -8.75 22.60 -5.98
C LEU A 412 -9.37 21.22 -6.28
N GLY A 413 -8.72 20.16 -5.84
CA GLY A 413 -9.18 18.79 -6.05
C GLY A 413 -8.35 18.05 -7.08
N GLU A 414 -8.98 17.19 -7.87
CA GLU A 414 -8.30 16.39 -8.89
C GLU A 414 -8.27 17.17 -10.21
N MET A 415 -7.07 17.49 -10.70
CA MET A 415 -6.86 18.10 -12.02
C MET A 415 -6.56 17.00 -13.03
N MET A 416 -7.37 16.92 -14.07
CA MET A 416 -7.23 15.86 -15.07
C MET A 416 -6.25 16.24 -16.17
N VAL A 417 -5.25 15.39 -16.36
CA VAL A 417 -4.25 15.47 -17.42
C VAL A 417 -4.65 14.50 -18.51
N ARG A 418 -5.39 15.00 -19.50
CA ARG A 418 -5.76 14.26 -20.70
C ARG A 418 -4.90 14.69 -21.87
N VAL A 419 -4.12 13.78 -22.42
CA VAL A 419 -3.25 14.06 -23.58
C VAL A 419 -3.48 13.02 -24.66
N LYS A 420 -3.44 13.47 -25.91
CA LYS A 420 -3.49 12.63 -27.11
C LYS A 420 -2.28 12.95 -27.96
N ALA A 421 -1.53 11.92 -28.35
CA ALA A 421 -0.44 12.04 -29.28
C ALA A 421 -0.77 11.26 -30.55
N SER A 422 -0.56 11.86 -31.71
CA SER A 422 -0.83 11.24 -33.01
C SER A 422 0.25 11.57 -34.01
N ILE A 423 0.66 10.56 -34.78
CA ILE A 423 1.57 10.75 -35.91
C ILE A 423 0.82 11.49 -37.02
N ALA A 424 1.48 12.44 -37.68
CA ALA A 424 0.95 13.13 -38.86
C ALA A 424 0.41 12.10 -39.87
N ASN A 425 -0.80 12.34 -40.41
CA ASN A 425 -1.59 11.42 -41.25
C ASN A 425 -2.35 10.29 -40.51
N GLY A 426 -2.35 10.25 -39.17
CA GLY A 426 -3.19 9.35 -38.39
C GLY A 426 -2.75 7.88 -38.39
N ILE A 427 -1.47 7.62 -38.72
CA ILE A 427 -0.88 6.26 -38.84
C ILE A 427 -0.95 5.50 -37.51
N ALA A 428 -0.61 6.17 -36.41
CA ALA A 428 -0.74 5.68 -35.05
C ALA A 428 -1.09 6.84 -34.13
N ALA A 429 -1.81 6.53 -33.06
CA ALA A 429 -2.12 7.47 -32.01
C ALA A 429 -2.17 6.73 -30.68
N ASP A 430 -1.81 7.45 -29.63
CA ASP A 430 -1.91 7.00 -28.25
C ASP A 430 -2.49 8.14 -27.40
N ALA A 431 -3.16 7.78 -26.31
CA ALA A 431 -3.80 8.74 -25.42
C ALA A 431 -3.76 8.24 -23.98
N LEU A 432 -3.55 9.16 -23.05
CA LEU A 432 -3.58 8.85 -21.62
C LEU A 432 -4.42 9.86 -20.86
N GLU A 433 -4.97 9.38 -19.76
CA GLU A 433 -5.77 10.17 -18.81
C GLU A 433 -5.21 9.90 -17.41
N LYS A 434 -4.74 10.96 -16.76
CA LYS A 434 -4.08 10.90 -15.45
C LYS A 434 -4.55 12.03 -14.56
N VAL A 435 -4.22 11.97 -13.29
CA VAL A 435 -4.68 12.93 -12.28
C VAL A 435 -3.50 13.51 -11.52
N ILE A 436 -3.48 14.84 -11.36
CA ILE A 436 -2.63 15.55 -10.41
C ILE A 436 -3.53 16.12 -9.31
N ARG A 437 -3.16 15.91 -8.04
CA ARG A 437 -3.92 16.48 -6.91
C ARG A 437 -3.53 17.93 -6.68
N VAL A 438 -4.49 18.84 -6.79
CA VAL A 438 -4.33 20.27 -6.49
C VAL A 438 -4.76 20.55 -5.06
N THR A 439 -3.77 20.84 -4.22
CA THR A 439 -3.93 21.18 -2.81
C THR A 439 -4.01 22.69 -2.59
N PRO A 440 -4.66 23.14 -1.49
CA PRO A 440 -4.74 24.57 -1.18
C PRO A 440 -3.39 25.13 -0.69
N GLU A 441 -3.21 26.45 -0.83
CA GLU A 441 -2.10 27.20 -0.25
C GLU A 441 -2.15 27.29 1.29
N SER A 442 -3.32 27.05 1.86
CA SER A 442 -3.70 27.21 3.26
C SER A 442 -3.87 25.85 3.94
N LEU A 443 -3.63 25.77 5.25
CA LEU A 443 -3.93 24.55 6.00
C LEU A 443 -5.46 24.41 6.13
N VAL A 444 -5.96 23.26 5.68
CA VAL A 444 -7.37 22.90 5.84
C VAL A 444 -7.61 22.55 7.29
N GLN A 445 -8.45 23.31 7.97
CA GLN A 445 -9.01 22.97 9.26
C GLN A 445 -10.39 22.37 9.05
N SER A 446 -10.70 21.34 9.83
CA SER A 446 -11.95 20.64 9.73
C SER A 446 -12.39 20.14 11.11
N GLY A 447 -13.69 20.05 11.29
CA GLY A 447 -14.29 19.72 12.58
C GLY A 447 -15.70 19.21 12.41
N VAL A 448 -16.16 18.45 13.41
CA VAL A 448 -17.49 17.87 13.43
C VAL A 448 -18.15 18.07 14.78
N GLU A 449 -19.38 18.57 14.76
CA GLU A 449 -20.27 18.57 15.92
C GLU A 449 -21.29 17.46 15.75
N SER A 450 -21.33 16.48 16.66
CA SER A 450 -22.21 15.31 16.58
C SER A 450 -23.22 15.28 17.72
N PHE A 451 -24.46 14.92 17.41
CA PHE A 451 -25.57 14.85 18.38
C PHE A 451 -26.42 13.61 18.15
N GLY A 452 -26.27 12.63 19.03
CA GLY A 452 -27.11 11.43 19.04
C GLY A 452 -28.41 11.67 19.79
N PHE A 453 -29.52 11.14 19.28
CA PHE A 453 -30.78 11.10 20.00
C PHE A 453 -31.44 9.73 19.92
N PHE A 454 -32.23 9.45 20.96
CA PHE A 454 -32.99 8.23 21.10
C PHE A 454 -34.33 8.59 21.76
N MET A 455 -35.43 8.34 21.05
CA MET A 455 -36.80 8.66 21.43
C MET A 455 -37.65 7.39 21.32
N ASN A 456 -37.83 6.67 22.43
CA ASN A 456 -38.70 5.49 22.52
C ASN A 456 -40.19 5.84 22.62
N THR A 457 -40.51 7.07 23.00
CA THR A 457 -41.85 7.65 23.01
C THR A 457 -41.86 8.94 22.21
N TYR A 458 -43.05 9.41 21.83
CA TYR A 458 -43.18 10.63 21.03
C TYR A 458 -42.67 11.82 21.85
N GLN A 459 -41.54 12.39 21.45
CA GLN A 459 -40.88 13.49 22.15
C GLN A 459 -40.45 14.57 21.16
N ASN A 460 -40.31 15.79 21.67
CA ASN A 460 -39.64 16.88 20.98
C ASN A 460 -38.30 17.19 21.67
N ARG A 461 -37.23 17.35 20.88
CA ARG A 461 -35.92 17.79 21.40
C ARG A 461 -35.29 18.79 20.48
N THR A 462 -34.72 19.83 21.06
CA THR A 462 -34.01 20.88 20.33
C THR A 462 -32.52 20.83 20.65
N PHE A 463 -31.70 20.84 19.61
CA PHE A 463 -30.25 20.90 19.67
C PHE A 463 -29.79 22.21 19.06
N ILE A 464 -28.85 22.88 19.73
CA ILE A 464 -28.24 24.13 19.26
C ILE A 464 -26.78 23.85 18.95
N VAL A 465 -26.36 24.16 17.73
CA VAL A 465 -25.01 23.90 17.23
C VAL A 465 -24.36 25.21 16.82
N ASN A 466 -23.15 25.45 17.34
CA ASN A 466 -22.34 26.61 16.99
C ASN A 466 -21.00 26.11 16.41
N PRO A 467 -20.85 25.97 15.08
CA PRO A 467 -19.60 25.51 14.48
C PRO A 467 -18.41 26.39 14.87
N ASN A 468 -17.35 25.78 15.41
CA ASN A 468 -16.15 26.49 15.88
C ASN A 468 -15.22 26.87 14.72
N ILE A 469 -15.67 27.80 13.89
CA ILE A 469 -14.92 28.31 12.73
C ILE A 469 -14.12 29.54 13.17
N ASP A 470 -12.80 29.51 12.99
CA ASP A 470 -11.92 30.63 13.32
C ASP A 470 -12.32 31.90 12.55
N LYS A 471 -12.27 33.05 13.22
CA LYS A 471 -12.55 34.37 12.63
C LYS A 471 -11.54 34.76 11.54
N LYS A 472 -10.34 34.18 11.55
CA LYS A 472 -9.27 34.36 10.56
C LYS A 472 -9.39 33.43 9.36
N ALA A 473 -10.44 32.61 9.28
CA ALA A 473 -10.69 31.75 8.12
C ALA A 473 -10.71 32.56 6.83
N ASP A 474 -10.09 32.02 5.78
CA ASP A 474 -10.01 32.69 4.48
C ASP A 474 -11.41 32.95 3.92
N ILE A 475 -11.63 34.15 3.39
CA ILE A 475 -12.93 34.59 2.89
C ILE A 475 -13.39 33.66 1.75
N GLY A 476 -14.56 33.03 1.91
CA GLY A 476 -15.11 32.11 0.91
C GLY A 476 -14.68 30.64 1.06
N SER A 477 -13.80 30.31 2.02
CA SER A 477 -13.28 28.95 2.20
C SER A 477 -14.15 28.03 3.06
N VAL A 478 -15.14 28.60 3.75
CA VAL A 478 -15.94 27.88 4.74
C VAL A 478 -16.99 27.01 4.05
N GLU A 479 -16.90 25.70 4.25
CA GLU A 479 -17.91 24.73 3.86
C GLU A 479 -18.57 24.15 5.12
N ILE A 480 -19.91 24.18 5.20
CA ILE A 480 -20.67 23.58 6.31
C ILE A 480 -21.65 22.57 5.72
N LYS A 481 -21.61 21.33 6.21
CA LYS A 481 -22.46 20.22 5.79
C LYS A 481 -23.18 19.63 7.00
N LEU A 482 -24.50 19.60 6.95
CA LEU A 482 -25.33 18.85 7.89
C LEU A 482 -25.57 17.46 7.32
N ARG A 483 -25.23 16.43 8.09
CA ARG A 483 -25.52 15.03 7.80
C ARG A 483 -26.52 14.51 8.83
N PHE A 484 -27.52 13.76 8.37
CA PHE A 484 -28.38 12.96 9.23
C PHE A 484 -28.20 11.49 8.91
N ASN A 485 -27.89 10.72 9.95
CA ASN A 485 -27.83 9.27 9.89
C ASN A 485 -29.01 8.70 10.68
N PRO A 486 -29.82 7.82 10.08
CA PRO A 486 -30.92 7.14 10.79
C PRO A 486 -30.40 6.09 11.79
N ASN A 487 -29.08 5.90 11.82
CA ASN A 487 -28.40 4.89 12.58
C ASN A 487 -27.12 5.46 13.21
N LEU A 488 -26.80 5.06 14.45
CA LEU A 488 -25.66 5.56 15.20
C LEU A 488 -24.29 5.10 14.66
N LEU A 489 -24.20 3.93 14.01
CA LEU A 489 -22.94 3.29 13.62
C LEU A 489 -22.77 3.07 12.11
N ILE A 490 -23.74 3.47 11.27
CA ILE A 490 -23.66 3.24 9.81
C ILE A 490 -22.50 4.00 9.14
N THR A 491 -22.17 5.19 9.60
CA THR A 491 -21.07 6.00 9.06
C THR A 491 -19.68 5.49 9.42
N VAL A 492 -19.58 4.66 10.46
CA VAL A 492 -18.34 3.93 10.75
C VAL A 492 -18.05 3.02 9.56
N LYS A 493 -19.06 2.28 9.06
CA LYS A 493 -18.94 1.37 7.92
C LYS A 493 -18.21 2.00 6.73
N ASP A 494 -18.66 3.18 6.32
CA ASP A 494 -18.16 3.85 5.12
C ASP A 494 -16.73 4.41 5.30
N ASN A 495 -16.30 4.67 6.55
CA ASN A 495 -15.01 5.28 6.87
C ASN A 495 -14.00 4.30 7.50
N LEU A 496 -14.33 3.01 7.65
CA LEU A 496 -13.49 2.00 8.34
C LEU A 496 -12.07 1.88 7.76
N ASN A 497 -11.90 2.14 6.46
CA ASN A 497 -10.59 2.11 5.80
C ASN A 497 -9.75 3.36 6.09
N ASP A 498 -10.40 4.48 6.42
CA ASP A 498 -9.78 5.80 6.60
C ASP A 498 -9.51 6.14 8.06
N ILE A 499 -10.03 5.35 9.02
CA ILE A 499 -9.73 5.50 10.45
C ILE A 499 -8.21 5.37 10.65
N ARG A 500 -7.58 6.49 11.00
CA ARG A 500 -6.13 6.61 11.27
C ARG A 500 -5.76 5.81 12.52
N THR A 501 -4.74 4.95 12.42
CA THR A 501 -4.31 4.12 13.54
C THR A 501 -2.79 3.94 13.65
N ASP A 502 -2.30 3.88 14.89
CA ASP A 502 -0.89 3.64 15.28
C ASP A 502 -0.22 2.52 14.50
N TRP A 503 1.05 2.71 14.15
CA TRP A 503 1.76 1.80 13.26
C TRP A 503 2.45 0.66 14.01
N SER A 504 1.81 -0.51 13.98
CA SER A 504 2.49 -1.79 14.14
C SER A 504 1.88 -2.77 13.14
N ARG A 505 2.66 -3.78 12.67
CA ARG A 505 2.15 -4.83 11.77
C ARG A 505 0.95 -5.61 12.35
N CYS A 506 0.72 -5.53 13.66
CA CYS A 506 -0.46 -6.06 14.34
C CYS A 506 -1.66 -5.11 14.33
N ASN A 507 -1.43 -3.80 14.33
CA ASN A 507 -2.47 -2.78 14.44
C ASN A 507 -3.40 -2.73 13.21
N GLU A 508 -2.96 -3.17 12.02
CA GLU A 508 -3.89 -3.32 10.87
C GLU A 508 -4.91 -4.46 11.07
N GLY A 509 -4.51 -5.54 11.74
CA GLY A 509 -5.43 -6.61 12.15
C GLY A 509 -6.41 -6.10 13.21
N ILE A 510 -5.90 -5.31 14.15
CA ILE A 510 -6.70 -4.64 15.20
C ILE A 510 -7.66 -3.61 14.58
N ARG A 511 -7.26 -2.83 13.56
CA ARG A 511 -8.17 -1.95 12.78
C ARG A 511 -9.33 -2.76 12.20
N GLY A 512 -9.01 -3.96 11.74
CA GLY A 512 -9.99 -4.96 11.28
C GLY A 512 -11.09 -5.29 12.29
N THR A 513 -10.82 -5.17 13.59
CA THR A 513 -11.81 -5.49 14.64
C THR A 513 -13.01 -4.56 14.65
N LEU A 514 -12.82 -3.31 14.20
CA LEU A 514 -13.91 -2.35 14.06
C LEU A 514 -14.93 -2.83 13.01
N ASN A 515 -14.49 -3.49 11.93
CA ASN A 515 -15.38 -4.08 10.94
C ASN A 515 -16.28 -5.15 11.57
N PHE A 516 -15.74 -6.00 12.45
CA PHE A 516 -16.54 -7.04 13.11
C PHE A 516 -17.61 -6.43 14.04
N VAL A 517 -17.27 -5.38 14.78
CA VAL A 517 -18.22 -4.71 15.69
C VAL A 517 -19.35 -4.02 14.91
N VAL A 518 -19.03 -3.36 13.79
CA VAL A 518 -20.03 -2.74 12.91
C VAL A 518 -20.92 -3.81 12.27
N HIS A 519 -20.33 -4.91 11.81
CA HIS A 519 -21.08 -6.01 11.21
C HIS A 519 -22.01 -6.70 12.22
N ASP A 520 -21.54 -6.94 13.44
CA ASP A 520 -22.35 -7.46 14.56
C ASP A 520 -23.55 -6.56 14.87
N TYR A 521 -23.30 -5.26 14.87
CA TYR A 521 -24.34 -4.26 15.06
C TYR A 521 -25.39 -4.28 13.94
N LEU A 522 -24.96 -4.21 12.67
CA LEU A 522 -25.86 -4.18 11.50
C LEU A 522 -26.72 -5.45 11.40
N ASN A 523 -26.14 -6.61 11.70
CA ASN A 523 -26.88 -7.86 11.78
C ASN A 523 -27.93 -7.82 12.89
N THR A 524 -27.59 -7.28 14.06
CA THR A 524 -28.51 -7.31 15.21
C THR A 524 -29.72 -6.39 15.03
N ILE A 525 -29.57 -5.28 14.32
CA ILE A 525 -30.67 -4.34 14.05
C ILE A 525 -31.50 -4.71 12.79
N GLY A 526 -31.22 -5.87 12.17
CA GLY A 526 -31.93 -6.32 10.97
C GLY A 526 -31.64 -5.50 9.71
N SER A 527 -30.46 -4.86 9.63
CA SER A 527 -30.00 -4.11 8.43
C SER A 527 -28.96 -4.91 7.64
N SER A 528 -29.09 -6.24 7.60
CA SER A 528 -28.14 -7.16 6.94
C SER A 528 -28.05 -6.96 5.43
N ASP A 529 -29.11 -6.43 4.80
CA ASP A 529 -29.17 -6.13 3.36
C ASP A 529 -28.15 -5.07 2.93
N GLN A 530 -27.54 -4.37 3.89
CA GLN A 530 -26.49 -3.40 3.65
C GLN A 530 -25.08 -4.00 3.60
N ILE A 531 -24.92 -5.30 3.90
CA ILE A 531 -23.62 -5.98 3.85
C ILE A 531 -23.39 -6.43 2.40
N SER A 532 -22.43 -5.81 1.72
CA SER A 532 -22.03 -6.19 0.38
C SER A 532 -21.10 -7.42 0.39
N SER A 533 -20.93 -8.06 -0.76
CA SER A 533 -19.91 -9.10 -0.95
C SER A 533 -18.49 -8.58 -0.69
N ASP A 534 -18.22 -7.31 -1.03
CA ASP A 534 -16.95 -6.63 -0.76
C ASP A 534 -16.70 -6.45 0.75
N ASP A 535 -17.74 -6.14 1.53
CA ASP A 535 -17.65 -6.05 3.00
C ASP A 535 -17.26 -7.42 3.61
N SER A 536 -17.81 -8.51 3.07
CA SER A 536 -17.48 -9.87 3.50
C SER A 536 -16.03 -10.25 3.16
N ALA A 537 -15.54 -9.88 1.97
CA ALA A 537 -14.15 -10.10 1.58
C ALA A 537 -13.17 -9.31 2.47
N LYS A 538 -13.51 -8.07 2.82
CA LYS A 538 -12.73 -7.24 3.74
C LYS A 538 -12.62 -7.87 5.13
N ILE A 539 -13.72 -8.40 5.67
CA ILE A 539 -13.74 -9.13 6.96
C ILE A 539 -12.74 -10.30 6.95
N ILE A 540 -12.70 -11.08 5.86
CA ILE A 540 -11.75 -12.20 5.72
C ILE A 540 -10.30 -11.69 5.68
N ILE A 541 -10.01 -10.65 4.89
CA ILE A 541 -8.67 -10.04 4.81
C ILE A 541 -8.21 -9.56 6.19
N HIS A 542 -9.08 -8.87 6.92
CA HIS A 542 -8.80 -8.38 8.26
C HIS A 542 -8.60 -9.51 9.27
N PHE A 543 -9.41 -10.57 9.19
CA PHE A 543 -9.23 -11.77 10.00
C PHE A 543 -7.85 -12.42 9.76
N VAL A 544 -7.43 -12.58 8.50
CA VAL A 544 -6.13 -13.15 8.14
C VAL A 544 -4.98 -12.28 8.67
N ARG A 545 -5.10 -10.94 8.60
CA ARG A 545 -4.11 -10.02 9.18
C ARG A 545 -4.02 -10.19 10.70
N LEU A 546 -5.15 -10.27 11.38
CA LEU A 546 -5.22 -10.46 12.83
C LEU A 546 -4.68 -11.84 13.23
N GLN A 547 -4.99 -12.90 12.47
CA GLN A 547 -4.46 -14.25 12.68
C GLN A 547 -2.94 -14.29 12.50
N LYS A 548 -2.38 -13.61 11.49
CA LYS A 548 -0.92 -13.54 11.31
C LYS A 548 -0.24 -12.69 12.37
N CYS A 549 -0.86 -11.59 12.81
CA CYS A 549 -0.44 -10.90 14.01
C CYS A 549 -0.30 -11.89 15.15
N PHE A 550 -1.37 -12.63 15.47
CA PHE A 550 -1.43 -13.66 16.50
C PHE A 550 -0.36 -14.76 16.36
N ILE A 551 -0.10 -15.24 15.13
CA ILE A 551 0.88 -16.32 14.84
C ILE A 551 2.33 -15.82 14.78
N SER A 552 2.58 -14.53 14.55
CA SER A 552 3.93 -13.97 14.50
C SER A 552 4.62 -13.98 15.88
N LYS A 553 5.93 -14.28 15.93
CA LYS A 553 6.78 -14.14 17.14
C LYS A 553 7.11 -12.66 17.43
N ALA A 554 6.12 -11.77 17.31
CA ALA A 554 6.35 -10.34 17.47
C ALA A 554 6.42 -9.94 18.97
N PRO A 555 7.03 -8.79 19.29
CA PRO A 555 7.31 -8.36 20.67
C PRO A 555 6.08 -8.28 21.59
N TRP A 556 4.89 -8.10 21.03
CA TRP A 556 3.61 -8.05 21.77
C TRP A 556 3.26 -9.37 22.47
N ARG A 557 3.81 -10.52 22.06
CA ARG A 557 3.52 -11.82 22.71
C ARG A 557 4.00 -11.90 24.14
N ASN A 558 4.98 -11.08 24.52
CA ASN A 558 5.42 -11.01 25.90
C ASN A 558 4.52 -10.10 26.73
N LYS A 559 3.62 -9.34 26.09
CA LYS A 559 2.73 -8.39 26.74
C LYS A 559 1.37 -9.03 27.05
N VAL A 560 1.00 -9.05 28.32
CA VAL A 560 -0.24 -9.69 28.80
C VAL A 560 -1.46 -8.99 28.23
N PHE A 561 -1.48 -7.66 28.29
CA PHE A 561 -2.61 -6.88 27.80
C PHE A 561 -2.85 -7.05 26.29
N ASP A 562 -1.80 -6.87 25.48
CA ASP A 562 -1.90 -6.96 24.01
C ASP A 562 -2.34 -8.36 23.59
N THR A 563 -1.82 -9.39 24.26
CA THR A 563 -2.23 -10.77 24.01
C THR A 563 -3.71 -10.99 24.33
N ALA A 564 -4.20 -10.52 25.48
CA ALA A 564 -5.62 -10.62 25.84
C ALA A 564 -6.51 -9.86 24.85
N PHE A 565 -6.09 -8.66 24.40
CA PHE A 565 -6.82 -7.87 23.42
C PHE A 565 -6.93 -8.61 22.07
N VAL A 566 -5.82 -9.12 21.53
CA VAL A 566 -5.79 -9.83 20.24
C VAL A 566 -6.60 -11.13 20.29
N VAL A 567 -6.53 -11.87 21.41
CA VAL A 567 -7.34 -13.08 21.62
C VAL A 567 -8.84 -12.75 21.60
N ASN A 568 -9.26 -11.69 22.30
CA ASN A 568 -10.67 -11.28 22.30
C ASN A 568 -11.14 -10.84 20.90
N ALA A 569 -10.30 -10.09 20.21
CA ALA A 569 -10.53 -9.67 18.84
C ALA A 569 -10.72 -10.86 17.89
N LEU A 570 -9.85 -11.88 17.96
CA LEU A 570 -9.96 -13.09 17.14
C LEU A 570 -11.24 -13.85 17.46
N HIS A 571 -11.54 -14.03 18.74
CA HIS A 571 -12.74 -14.73 19.19
C HIS A 571 -14.01 -14.09 18.61
N ASN A 572 -14.11 -12.76 18.69
CA ASN A 572 -15.26 -12.05 18.13
C ASN A 572 -15.33 -12.14 16.60
N ALA A 573 -14.18 -12.18 15.92
CA ALA A 573 -14.12 -12.31 14.46
C ALA A 573 -14.54 -13.71 13.95
N MET A 574 -14.29 -14.76 14.74
CA MET A 574 -14.66 -16.14 14.42
C MET A 574 -16.18 -16.38 14.33
N LYS A 575 -17.00 -15.40 14.75
CA LYS A 575 -18.46 -15.42 14.51
C LYS A 575 -18.82 -15.28 13.02
N TYR A 576 -17.91 -14.71 12.21
CA TYR A 576 -18.14 -14.42 10.79
C TYR A 576 -17.21 -15.21 9.86
N VAL A 577 -16.03 -15.62 10.34
CA VAL A 577 -15.04 -16.35 9.57
C VAL A 577 -14.81 -17.73 10.17
N TYR A 578 -14.98 -18.77 9.37
CA TYR A 578 -14.71 -20.13 9.79
C TYR A 578 -13.20 -20.37 9.90
N TRP A 579 -12.73 -20.79 11.09
CA TRP A 579 -11.32 -21.05 11.37
C TRP A 579 -11.13 -22.44 11.99
N ASN A 580 -10.42 -23.32 11.28
CA ASN A 580 -10.19 -24.72 11.67
C ASN A 580 -9.24 -24.89 12.87
N ASP A 581 -8.30 -23.98 13.11
CA ASP A 581 -7.28 -24.11 14.16
C ASP A 581 -7.73 -23.57 15.53
N LYS A 582 -8.91 -23.96 16.03
CA LYS A 582 -9.42 -23.47 17.33
C LYS A 582 -8.45 -23.74 18.50
N HIS A 583 -7.73 -24.86 18.44
CA HIS A 583 -6.69 -25.23 19.41
C HIS A 583 -5.53 -24.21 19.51
N LYS A 584 -5.29 -23.40 18.47
CA LYS A 584 -4.33 -22.30 18.57
C LYS A 584 -4.83 -21.21 19.52
N LEU A 585 -6.14 -20.92 19.56
CA LEU A 585 -6.71 -19.94 20.49
C LEU A 585 -6.60 -20.42 21.94
N GLU A 586 -6.90 -21.70 22.19
CA GLU A 586 -6.79 -22.36 23.50
C GLU A 586 -5.37 -22.27 24.06
N LYS A 587 -4.33 -22.50 23.25
CA LYS A 587 -2.93 -22.32 23.68
C LYS A 587 -2.60 -20.93 24.21
N PHE A 588 -3.22 -19.88 23.68
CA PHE A 588 -2.97 -18.52 24.16
C PHE A 588 -3.76 -18.19 25.42
N PHE A 589 -4.97 -18.74 25.59
CA PHE A 589 -5.65 -18.67 26.87
C PHE A 589 -4.88 -19.43 27.96
N ALA A 590 -4.29 -20.59 27.64
CA ALA A 590 -3.38 -21.31 28.52
C ALA A 590 -2.10 -20.51 28.81
N TRP A 591 -1.53 -19.82 27.82
CA TRP A 591 -0.39 -18.92 28.04
C TRP A 591 -0.78 -17.75 28.95
N LEU A 592 -1.91 -17.08 28.71
CA LEU A 592 -2.41 -16.02 29.58
C LEU A 592 -2.56 -16.54 31.01
N ALA A 593 -3.23 -17.68 31.19
CA ALA A 593 -3.36 -18.34 32.50
C ALA A 593 -2.00 -18.58 33.19
N SER A 594 -0.96 -18.97 32.43
CA SER A 594 0.40 -19.17 32.98
C SER A 594 1.10 -17.90 33.46
N GLN A 595 0.65 -16.72 33.02
CA GLN A 595 1.18 -15.42 33.46
C GLN A 595 0.56 -14.93 34.78
N GLN A 596 -0.44 -15.64 35.34
CA GLN A 596 -1.07 -15.25 36.59
C GLN A 596 -0.13 -15.46 37.78
N HIS A 597 0.01 -14.43 38.63
CA HIS A 597 0.76 -14.54 39.87
C HIS A 597 -0.01 -15.39 40.92
N HIS A 598 0.71 -15.83 41.95
CA HIS A 598 0.11 -16.60 43.06
C HIS A 598 -1.00 -15.84 43.80
N SER A 599 -0.94 -14.51 43.82
CA SER A 599 -1.99 -13.63 44.33
C SER A 599 -3.29 -13.64 43.51
N GLY A 600 -3.29 -14.21 42.31
CA GLY A 600 -4.42 -14.16 41.36
C GLY A 600 -4.34 -12.97 40.39
N SER A 601 -3.36 -12.09 40.54
CA SER A 601 -3.20 -10.90 39.71
C SER A 601 -2.35 -11.11 38.46
N PHE A 602 -2.53 -10.22 37.48
CA PHE A 602 -1.73 -10.12 36.27
C PHE A 602 -0.90 -8.85 36.29
N LYS A 603 0.39 -8.96 35.93
CA LYS A 603 1.33 -7.85 35.80
C LYS A 603 2.00 -7.89 34.44
N GLU A 604 2.40 -6.71 33.96
CA GLU A 604 3.17 -6.59 32.72
C GLU A 604 4.64 -6.92 32.99
N THR A 605 5.27 -7.68 32.09
CA THR A 605 6.64 -8.23 32.24
C THR A 605 7.76 -7.27 31.81
N GLU A 606 7.46 -6.25 31.01
CA GLU A 606 8.44 -5.25 30.52
C GLU A 606 7.99 -3.80 30.75
N SER A 607 8.97 -2.93 31.02
CA SER A 607 8.81 -1.50 31.33
C SER A 607 8.64 -0.61 30.09
N ASP A 608 7.77 -0.98 29.15
CA ASP A 608 7.43 -0.11 28.01
C ASP A 608 6.15 0.68 28.34
N LEU A 609 6.35 1.98 28.60
CA LEU A 609 5.50 2.89 29.37
C LEU A 609 4.14 3.28 28.74
N HIS A 610 3.71 2.67 27.63
CA HIS A 610 2.70 3.31 26.80
C HIS A 610 1.26 3.20 27.29
N TYR A 611 0.98 2.28 28.22
CA TYR A 611 -0.31 2.20 28.91
C TYR A 611 -0.12 1.41 30.21
N LYS A 612 0.46 2.02 31.25
CA LYS A 612 0.61 1.34 32.54
C LYS A 612 -0.77 1.19 33.18
N ARG A 613 -1.50 0.14 32.81
CA ARG A 613 -2.69 -0.29 33.55
C ARG A 613 -2.23 -0.65 34.95
N SER A 614 -3.03 -0.28 35.93
CA SER A 614 -2.84 -0.83 37.27
C SER A 614 -2.98 -2.35 37.21
N GLU A 615 -2.36 -3.02 38.17
CA GLU A 615 -2.47 -4.48 38.35
C GLU A 615 -3.96 -4.92 38.41
N VAL A 616 -4.80 -4.10 39.03
CA VAL A 616 -6.25 -4.31 39.14
C VAL A 616 -6.95 -4.16 37.80
N ALA A 617 -6.63 -3.13 37.01
CA ALA A 617 -7.20 -2.90 35.69
C ALA A 617 -6.79 -3.99 34.69
N LEU A 618 -5.52 -4.40 34.68
CA LEU A 618 -5.03 -5.47 33.81
C LEU A 618 -5.68 -6.82 34.17
N THR A 619 -5.71 -7.15 35.45
CA THR A 619 -6.36 -8.38 35.94
C THR A 619 -7.82 -8.42 35.53
N SER A 620 -8.57 -7.34 35.76
CA SER A 620 -9.98 -7.25 35.41
C SER A 620 -10.22 -7.40 33.90
N TYR A 621 -9.36 -6.81 33.07
CA TYR A 621 -9.46 -6.92 31.62
C TYR A 621 -9.25 -8.36 31.14
N VAL A 622 -8.19 -9.04 31.61
CA VAL A 622 -7.90 -10.44 31.25
C VAL A 622 -9.06 -11.36 31.66
N LEU A 623 -9.60 -11.16 32.87
CA LEU A 623 -10.75 -11.93 33.34
C LEU A 623 -12.00 -11.69 32.49
N ALA A 624 -12.29 -10.44 32.13
CA ALA A 624 -13.40 -10.11 31.24
C ALA A 624 -13.27 -10.80 29.87
N VAL A 625 -12.06 -10.81 29.30
CA VAL A 625 -11.78 -11.52 28.03
C VAL A 625 -12.01 -13.03 28.16
N MET A 626 -11.55 -13.66 29.24
CA MET A 626 -11.79 -15.08 29.48
C MET A 626 -13.28 -15.40 29.68
N LEU A 627 -14.03 -14.52 30.34
CA LEU A 627 -15.47 -14.68 30.58
C LEU A 627 -16.33 -14.50 29.33
N GLU A 628 -15.88 -13.70 28.37
CA GLU A 628 -16.57 -13.51 27.08
C GLU A 628 -16.45 -14.74 26.15
N ASN A 629 -15.54 -15.68 26.45
CA ASN A 629 -15.32 -16.90 25.68
C ASN A 629 -15.77 -18.14 26.47
N GLU A 630 -16.81 -18.84 25.99
CA GLU A 630 -17.39 -19.98 26.70
C GLU A 630 -16.41 -21.13 26.95
N SER A 631 -15.47 -21.39 26.04
CA SER A 631 -14.46 -22.46 26.20
C SER A 631 -13.42 -22.08 27.24
N ALA A 632 -12.86 -20.87 27.17
CA ALA A 632 -11.87 -20.38 28.13
C ALA A 632 -12.46 -20.24 29.54
N LYS A 633 -13.74 -19.82 29.64
CA LYS A 633 -14.48 -19.72 30.90
C LYS A 633 -14.55 -21.05 31.64
N VAL A 634 -14.74 -22.16 30.91
CA VAL A 634 -14.82 -23.50 31.50
C VAL A 634 -13.43 -24.05 31.81
N GLU A 635 -12.49 -23.97 30.86
CA GLU A 635 -11.16 -24.57 31.00
C GLU A 635 -10.28 -23.86 32.04
N HIS A 636 -10.44 -22.54 32.19
CA HIS A 636 -9.63 -21.72 33.11
C HIS A 636 -10.42 -21.20 34.32
N ALA A 637 -11.48 -21.89 34.73
CA ALA A 637 -12.32 -21.50 35.86
C ALA A 637 -11.52 -21.18 37.14
N VAL A 638 -10.50 -21.98 37.46
CA VAL A 638 -9.64 -21.78 38.64
C VAL A 638 -8.85 -20.47 38.58
N VAL A 639 -8.36 -20.10 37.39
CA VAL A 639 -7.64 -18.84 37.16
C VAL A 639 -8.59 -17.66 37.37
N ILE A 640 -9.83 -17.80 36.87
CA ILE A 640 -10.88 -16.78 37.01
C ILE A 640 -11.25 -16.59 38.47
N GLU A 641 -11.46 -17.67 39.22
CA GLU A 641 -11.81 -17.62 40.65
C GLU A 641 -10.71 -16.94 41.48
N LYS A 642 -9.44 -17.29 41.25
CA LYS A 642 -8.30 -16.65 41.94
C LYS A 642 -8.22 -15.15 41.61
N GLY A 643 -8.42 -14.79 40.35
CA GLY A 643 -8.43 -13.40 39.92
C GLY A 643 -9.60 -12.61 40.53
N MET A 644 -10.80 -13.22 40.61
CA MET A 644 -11.96 -12.60 41.27
C MET A 644 -11.75 -12.42 42.77
N SER A 645 -11.08 -13.37 43.44
CA SER A 645 -10.68 -13.23 44.85
C SER A 645 -9.75 -12.02 45.03
N PHE A 646 -8.72 -11.89 44.18
CA PHE A 646 -7.83 -10.74 44.19
C PHE A 646 -8.59 -9.42 44.01
N LEU A 647 -9.51 -9.34 43.03
CA LEU A 647 -10.31 -8.13 42.80
C LEU A 647 -11.25 -7.82 43.97
N SER A 648 -11.81 -8.85 44.62
CA SER A 648 -12.63 -8.69 45.82
C SER A 648 -11.84 -8.06 46.96
N ASP A 649 -10.60 -8.50 47.18
CA ASP A 649 -9.74 -7.98 48.25
C ASP A 649 -9.25 -6.56 47.98
N GLN A 650 -9.12 -6.17 46.71
CA GLN A 650 -8.67 -4.84 46.31
C GLN A 650 -9.80 -3.80 46.19
N LEU A 651 -11.07 -4.21 46.13
CA LEU A 651 -12.20 -3.35 45.74
C LEU A 651 -12.30 -2.04 46.55
N GLU A 652 -12.06 -2.11 47.86
CA GLU A 652 -12.14 -0.94 48.75
C GLU A 652 -11.03 0.09 48.45
N PHE A 653 -9.84 -0.37 48.08
CA PHE A 653 -8.65 0.46 47.86
C PHE A 653 -8.60 1.12 46.47
N ILE A 654 -9.49 0.75 45.55
CA ILE A 654 -9.54 1.34 44.20
C ILE A 654 -10.08 2.76 44.28
N THR A 655 -9.23 3.73 43.90
CA THR A 655 -9.56 5.16 43.82
C THR A 655 -9.65 5.68 42.38
N SER A 656 -9.15 4.92 41.41
CA SER A 656 -9.22 5.25 39.98
C SER A 656 -10.59 4.85 39.42
N ALA A 657 -11.32 5.81 38.86
CA ALA A 657 -12.59 5.56 38.18
C ALA A 657 -12.43 4.66 36.95
N ASN A 658 -11.30 4.76 36.23
CA ASN A 658 -11.03 3.91 35.06
C ASN A 658 -10.85 2.44 35.47
N ASP A 659 -10.08 2.21 36.53
CA ASP A 659 -9.81 0.86 37.03
C ASP A 659 -11.09 0.23 37.57
N LEU A 660 -11.86 1.01 38.35
CA LEU A 660 -13.13 0.56 38.90
C LEU A 660 -14.14 0.22 37.79
N ALA A 661 -14.17 0.97 36.68
CA ALA A 661 -15.07 0.67 35.56
C ALA A 661 -14.80 -0.71 34.96
N ILE A 662 -13.53 -1.08 34.78
CA ILE A 662 -13.11 -2.38 34.24
C ILE A 662 -13.42 -3.50 35.25
N VAL A 663 -13.13 -3.25 36.54
CA VAL A 663 -13.41 -4.20 37.65
C VAL A 663 -14.90 -4.50 37.75
N THR A 664 -15.73 -3.46 37.76
CA THR A 664 -17.19 -3.58 37.80
C THR A 664 -17.69 -4.40 36.62
N TYR A 665 -17.18 -4.15 35.41
CA TYR A 665 -17.56 -4.93 34.24
C TYR A 665 -17.20 -6.43 34.38
N ALA A 666 -15.99 -6.73 34.87
CA ALA A 666 -15.56 -8.11 35.10
C ALA A 666 -16.41 -8.80 36.17
N MET A 667 -16.66 -8.14 37.31
CA MET A 667 -17.50 -8.66 38.40
C MET A 667 -18.95 -8.89 37.95
N MET A 668 -19.51 -7.98 37.16
CA MET A 668 -20.84 -8.11 36.56
C MET A 668 -20.90 -9.30 35.59
N SER A 669 -19.90 -9.46 34.73
CA SER A 669 -19.82 -10.56 33.76
C SER A 669 -19.67 -11.93 34.43
N TYR A 670 -18.95 -12.01 35.56
CA TYR A 670 -18.82 -13.23 36.36
C TYR A 670 -20.07 -13.53 37.20
N GLY A 671 -20.85 -12.50 37.56
CA GLY A 671 -21.93 -12.61 38.52
C GLY A 671 -21.46 -12.59 39.98
N HIS A 672 -20.33 -11.93 40.28
CA HIS A 672 -19.72 -11.89 41.60
C HIS A 672 -20.66 -11.31 42.68
N ARG A 673 -20.51 -11.74 43.94
CA ARG A 673 -21.34 -11.26 45.07
C ARG A 673 -21.20 -9.76 45.35
N LEU A 674 -20.03 -9.17 45.04
CA LEU A 674 -19.74 -7.74 45.24
C LEU A 674 -20.06 -6.88 44.00
N ARG A 675 -20.64 -7.45 42.93
CA ARG A 675 -20.88 -6.72 41.68
C ARG A 675 -21.75 -5.47 41.89
N ASP A 676 -22.75 -5.55 42.77
CA ASP A 676 -23.67 -4.44 43.03
C ASP A 676 -22.96 -3.35 43.84
N ALA A 677 -22.13 -3.73 44.82
CA ALA A 677 -21.30 -2.78 45.58
C ALA A 677 -20.28 -2.06 44.70
N ALA A 678 -19.61 -2.79 43.80
CA ALA A 678 -18.68 -2.22 42.82
C ALA A 678 -19.40 -1.30 41.82
N PHE A 679 -20.61 -1.69 41.40
CA PHE A 679 -21.44 -0.89 40.50
C PHE A 679 -21.85 0.44 41.14
N GLU A 680 -22.40 0.43 42.35
CA GLU A 680 -22.80 1.67 43.04
C GLU A 680 -21.59 2.58 43.32
N LYS A 681 -20.46 2.02 43.77
CA LYS A 681 -19.20 2.78 43.94
C LYS A 681 -18.76 3.45 42.63
N LEU A 682 -18.95 2.78 41.49
CA LEU A 682 -18.63 3.35 40.18
C LEU A 682 -19.58 4.51 39.82
N ILE A 683 -20.88 4.37 40.08
CA ILE A 683 -21.88 5.42 39.84
C ILE A 683 -21.54 6.70 40.62
N ASP A 684 -21.11 6.56 41.87
CA ASP A 684 -20.73 7.69 42.73
C ASP A 684 -19.55 8.50 42.18
N MET A 685 -18.69 7.86 41.37
CA MET A 685 -17.54 8.51 40.73
C MET A 685 -17.88 9.15 39.36
N SER A 686 -19.14 9.12 38.94
CA SER A 686 -19.56 9.66 37.66
C SER A 686 -19.72 11.18 37.68
N THR A 687 -19.48 11.81 36.53
CA THR A 687 -19.74 13.23 36.28
C THR A 687 -20.99 13.37 35.44
N ILE A 688 -21.91 14.25 35.86
CA ILE A 688 -23.15 14.54 35.15
C ILE A 688 -23.07 15.95 34.58
N THR A 689 -23.32 16.10 33.27
CA THR A 689 -23.27 17.38 32.55
C THR A 689 -24.57 17.65 31.81
N ASN A 690 -24.69 18.87 31.27
CA ASN A 690 -25.81 19.27 30.41
C ASN A 690 -27.18 19.01 31.05
N ASN A 691 -27.36 19.48 32.30
CA ASN A 691 -28.59 19.35 33.09
C ASN A 691 -29.10 17.90 33.22
N GLY A 692 -28.20 16.92 33.36
CA GLY A 692 -28.56 15.51 33.52
C GLY A 692 -28.72 14.74 32.20
N THR A 693 -28.48 15.38 31.06
CA THR A 693 -28.63 14.73 29.76
C THR A 693 -27.44 13.84 29.38
N GLU A 694 -26.27 14.07 29.99
CA GLU A 694 -25.03 13.33 29.78
C GLU A 694 -24.41 12.87 31.10
N ARG A 695 -23.80 11.69 31.09
CA ARG A 695 -23.05 11.12 32.22
C ARG A 695 -21.78 10.45 31.70
N TYR A 696 -20.64 10.70 32.33
CA TYR A 696 -19.36 10.11 31.95
C TYR A 696 -18.40 10.02 33.14
N TRP A 697 -17.27 9.35 32.97
CA TRP A 697 -16.22 9.23 33.99
C TRP A 697 -15.01 10.06 33.59
N ASN A 698 -14.80 11.18 34.29
CA ASN A 698 -13.72 12.11 34.00
C ASN A 698 -12.37 11.53 34.47
N THR A 699 -11.64 10.94 33.54
CA THR A 699 -10.31 10.35 33.77
C THR A 699 -9.41 10.65 32.58
N LEU A 700 -8.10 10.36 32.71
CA LEU A 700 -7.16 10.42 31.58
C LEU A 700 -7.65 9.60 30.36
N ASN A 701 -8.38 8.50 30.60
CA ASN A 701 -8.99 7.66 29.56
C ASN A 701 -10.52 7.63 29.69
N SER A 702 -11.14 8.82 29.68
CA SER A 702 -12.59 8.97 29.90
C SER A 702 -13.46 8.10 28.98
N VAL A 703 -13.03 7.88 27.74
CA VAL A 703 -13.77 7.06 26.75
C VAL A 703 -13.75 5.59 27.14
N GLU A 704 -12.61 5.06 27.59
CA GLU A 704 -12.49 3.69 28.08
C GLU A 704 -13.37 3.46 29.31
N ALA A 705 -13.17 4.29 30.35
CA ALA A 705 -13.92 4.20 31.61
C ALA A 705 -15.43 4.25 31.35
N THR A 706 -15.87 5.21 30.53
CA THR A 706 -17.29 5.39 30.22
C THR A 706 -17.84 4.25 29.35
N SER A 707 -17.03 3.63 28.49
CA SER A 707 -17.42 2.46 27.70
C SER A 707 -17.65 1.22 28.58
N PHE A 708 -16.75 0.94 29.53
CA PHE A 708 -16.93 -0.15 30.49
C PHE A 708 -18.09 0.10 31.46
N ALA A 709 -18.28 1.36 31.89
CA ALA A 709 -19.45 1.73 32.67
C ALA A 709 -20.75 1.46 31.88
N LEU A 710 -20.82 1.87 30.60
CA LEU A 710 -21.98 1.59 29.74
C LEU A 710 -22.24 0.09 29.59
N LEU A 711 -21.21 -0.72 29.33
CA LEU A 711 -21.32 -2.18 29.25
C LEU A 711 -21.86 -2.77 30.57
N SER A 712 -21.40 -2.27 31.71
CA SER A 712 -21.88 -2.68 33.03
C SER A 712 -23.36 -2.34 33.24
N HIS A 713 -23.83 -1.16 32.79
CA HIS A 713 -25.25 -0.79 32.87
C HIS A 713 -26.12 -1.70 32.00
N VAL A 714 -25.63 -2.08 30.81
CA VAL A 714 -26.34 -3.00 29.91
C VAL A 714 -26.45 -4.39 30.54
N LEU A 715 -25.38 -4.90 31.18
CA LEU A 715 -25.42 -6.16 31.92
C LEU A 715 -26.35 -6.10 33.13
N ALA A 716 -26.39 -4.98 33.85
CA ALA A 716 -27.32 -4.74 34.96
C ALA A 716 -28.78 -4.54 34.52
N ASN A 717 -29.05 -4.49 33.20
CA ASN A 717 -30.34 -4.14 32.62
C ASN A 717 -30.88 -2.74 33.05
N LYS A 718 -30.00 -1.83 33.49
CA LYS A 718 -30.33 -0.44 33.86
C LYS A 718 -30.35 0.48 32.63
N LEU A 719 -31.21 0.16 31.65
CA LEU A 719 -31.19 0.79 30.32
C LEU A 719 -31.49 2.30 30.33
N LEU A 720 -32.38 2.77 31.21
CA LEU A 720 -32.73 4.19 31.31
C LEU A 720 -31.56 5.04 31.82
N GLU A 721 -30.83 4.53 32.82
CA GLU A 721 -29.61 5.15 33.36
C GLU A 721 -28.44 5.08 32.38
N ALA A 722 -28.46 4.13 31.46
CA ALA A 722 -27.46 3.99 30.40
C ALA A 722 -27.59 5.04 29.28
N LEU A 723 -28.76 5.66 29.11
CA LEU A 723 -29.00 6.61 28.01
C LEU A 723 -28.13 7.88 28.08
N PRO A 724 -27.96 8.56 29.23
CA PRO A 724 -27.01 9.68 29.35
C PRO A 724 -25.56 9.29 29.05
N ILE A 725 -25.17 8.06 29.37
CA ILE A 725 -23.82 7.53 29.12
C ILE A 725 -23.62 7.29 27.61
N MET A 726 -24.58 6.64 26.98
CA MET A 726 -24.61 6.45 25.53
C MET A 726 -24.53 7.79 24.78
N ARG A 727 -25.28 8.81 25.21
CA ARG A 727 -25.25 10.14 24.57
C ARG A 727 -23.87 10.76 24.62
N TRP A 728 -23.21 10.74 25.77
CA TRP A 728 -21.86 11.27 25.89
C TRP A 728 -20.89 10.52 24.96
N LEU A 729 -20.91 9.19 24.95
CA LEU A 729 -20.06 8.38 24.05
C LEU A 729 -20.37 8.61 22.57
N VAL A 730 -21.63 8.83 22.19
CA VAL A 730 -21.99 9.19 20.81
C VAL A 730 -21.37 10.54 20.44
N ASN A 731 -21.26 11.49 21.36
CA ASN A 731 -20.73 12.82 21.10
C ASN A 731 -19.18 12.89 21.09
N GLN A 732 -18.48 11.88 21.64
CA GLN A 732 -17.02 11.76 21.52
C GLN A 732 -16.60 11.24 20.13
N ARG A 733 -16.52 12.10 19.09
CA ARG A 733 -16.18 11.72 17.70
C ARG A 733 -15.20 12.69 17.02
N SER A 734 -14.38 12.16 16.12
CA SER A 734 -13.69 12.89 15.05
C SER A 734 -14.48 12.81 13.73
N GLU A 735 -14.00 13.48 12.67
CA GLU A 735 -14.66 13.48 11.34
C GLU A 735 -14.87 12.09 10.73
N LEU A 736 -14.04 11.12 11.13
CA LEU A 736 -14.06 9.72 10.70
C LEU A 736 -14.83 8.81 11.67
N ASP A 737 -15.61 9.38 12.60
CA ASP A 737 -16.30 8.69 13.70
C ASP A 737 -15.37 7.91 14.67
N SER A 738 -14.05 8.10 14.56
CA SER A 738 -13.04 7.52 15.45
C SER A 738 -12.78 8.40 16.67
N VAL A 739 -12.18 7.80 17.71
CA VAL A 739 -11.65 8.50 18.89
C VAL A 739 -10.15 8.27 18.94
N SER A 740 -9.41 9.16 19.61
CA SER A 740 -7.98 8.96 19.83
C SER A 740 -7.69 7.58 20.44
N GLY A 741 -6.93 6.78 19.70
CA GLY A 741 -6.56 5.41 20.05
C GLY A 741 -7.50 4.32 19.51
N GLN A 742 -6.91 3.25 18.98
CA GLN A 742 -7.63 2.09 18.45
C GLN A 742 -8.53 1.41 19.50
N GLN A 743 -8.01 1.26 20.71
CA GLN A 743 -8.70 0.58 21.81
C GLN A 743 -9.93 1.36 22.26
N ASN A 744 -9.81 2.69 22.40
CA ASN A 744 -10.93 3.57 22.73
C ASN A 744 -12.01 3.51 21.66
N THR A 745 -11.63 3.54 20.38
CA THR A 745 -12.58 3.40 19.28
C THR A 745 -13.28 2.04 19.32
N TYR A 746 -12.54 0.94 19.50
CA TYR A 746 -13.10 -0.41 19.59
C TYR A 746 -14.07 -0.56 20.78
N LEU A 747 -13.63 -0.19 21.99
CA LEU A 747 -14.43 -0.30 23.21
C LEU A 747 -15.69 0.56 23.15
N ARG A 748 -15.57 1.78 22.63
CA ARG A 748 -16.71 2.68 22.41
C ARG A 748 -17.73 2.06 21.47
N LEU A 749 -17.29 1.53 20.31
CA LEU A 749 -18.20 0.89 19.37
C LEU A 749 -18.83 -0.38 19.95
N LYS A 750 -18.07 -1.17 20.70
CA LYS A 750 -18.58 -2.36 21.41
C LYS A 750 -19.67 -1.99 22.39
N ALA A 751 -19.46 -0.95 23.20
CA ALA A 751 -20.41 -0.47 24.20
C ALA A 751 -21.67 0.12 23.55
N LEU A 752 -21.52 0.96 22.51
CA LEU A 752 -22.62 1.54 21.75
C LEU A 752 -23.44 0.46 21.02
N SER A 753 -22.77 -0.52 20.42
CA SER A 753 -23.43 -1.68 19.81
C SER A 753 -24.25 -2.42 20.85
N SER A 754 -23.63 -2.78 21.99
CA SER A 754 -24.28 -3.52 23.09
C SER A 754 -25.58 -2.88 23.60
N ILE A 755 -25.57 -1.57 23.90
CA ILE A 755 -26.81 -0.89 24.31
C ILE A 755 -27.81 -0.79 23.15
N ALA A 756 -27.35 -0.49 21.93
CA ALA A 756 -28.24 -0.34 20.80
C ALA A 756 -28.99 -1.64 20.47
N LYS A 757 -28.39 -2.82 20.71
CA LYS A 757 -29.10 -4.12 20.64
C LYS A 757 -30.31 -4.21 21.57
N LYS A 758 -30.29 -3.52 22.71
CA LYS A 758 -31.35 -3.54 23.72
C LYS A 758 -32.41 -2.46 23.52
N ILE A 759 -32.02 -1.32 22.95
CA ILE A 759 -32.90 -0.14 22.91
C ILE A 759 -33.40 0.22 21.51
N SER A 760 -32.76 -0.21 20.41
CA SER A 760 -33.11 0.28 19.06
C SER A 760 -34.60 0.07 18.74
N PRO A 761 -35.33 1.11 18.31
CA PRO A 761 -36.76 0.99 18.03
C PRO A 761 -36.98 0.20 16.73
N SER A 762 -38.08 -0.53 16.65
CA SER A 762 -38.44 -1.32 15.46
C SER A 762 -38.80 -0.44 14.24
N ARG A 763 -39.09 0.84 14.45
CA ARG A 763 -39.39 1.84 13.41
C ARG A 763 -38.88 3.23 13.79
N ASN A 764 -38.45 3.98 12.78
CA ASN A 764 -38.13 5.40 12.84
C ASN A 764 -39.23 6.20 12.12
N ASP A 765 -39.95 7.03 12.86
CA ASP A 765 -40.91 8.01 12.37
C ASP A 765 -40.58 9.39 12.99
N LEU A 766 -39.74 10.13 12.28
CA LEU A 766 -39.09 11.34 12.79
C LEU A 766 -39.31 12.51 11.83
N VAL A 767 -39.56 13.68 12.41
CA VAL A 767 -39.61 14.96 11.69
C VAL A 767 -38.59 15.90 12.32
N ALA A 768 -37.60 16.33 11.54
CA ALA A 768 -36.61 17.31 11.97
C ALA A 768 -36.88 18.68 11.36
N LYS A 769 -37.09 19.67 12.22
CA LYS A 769 -37.19 21.09 11.88
C LYS A 769 -35.82 21.75 12.06
N LEU A 770 -35.20 22.09 10.95
CA LEU A 770 -33.91 22.78 10.89
C LEU A 770 -34.15 24.29 10.74
N LYS A 771 -33.56 25.09 11.62
CA LYS A 771 -33.64 26.55 11.60
C LYS A 771 -32.24 27.16 11.64
N TYR A 772 -31.92 27.97 10.64
CA TYR A 772 -30.69 28.74 10.58
C TYR A 772 -31.00 30.11 9.95
N LYS A 773 -30.51 31.19 10.58
CA LYS A 773 -30.91 32.57 10.25
C LYS A 773 -32.44 32.72 10.18
N GLN A 774 -32.97 33.15 9.02
CA GLN A 774 -34.41 33.27 8.73
C GLN A 774 -34.98 32.04 8.00
N SER A 775 -34.14 31.08 7.59
CA SER A 775 -34.59 29.88 6.88
C SER A 775 -35.06 28.82 7.87
N THR A 776 -36.18 28.18 7.54
CA THR A 776 -36.69 26.99 8.24
C THR A 776 -36.93 25.89 7.21
N LYS A 777 -36.36 24.71 7.44
CA LYS A 777 -36.58 23.51 6.63
C LYS A 777 -37.17 22.40 7.49
N LEU A 778 -38.08 21.63 6.92
CA LEU A 778 -38.65 20.43 7.54
C LEU A 778 -38.15 19.20 6.78
N LEU A 779 -37.66 18.22 7.53
CA LEU A 779 -37.14 16.96 7.02
C LEU A 779 -37.96 15.83 7.61
N ARG A 780 -38.58 15.02 6.75
CA ARG A 780 -39.23 13.77 7.15
C ARG A 780 -38.22 12.64 7.04
N LEU A 781 -38.06 11.89 8.12
CA LEU A 781 -37.02 10.89 8.31
C LEU A 781 -37.71 9.56 8.61
N ASN A 782 -37.92 8.78 7.56
CA ASN A 782 -38.73 7.56 7.59
C ASN A 782 -37.84 6.31 7.52
N SER A 783 -38.25 5.23 8.19
CA SER A 783 -37.49 3.97 8.34
C SER A 783 -37.22 3.16 7.08
N TYR A 784 -37.85 3.45 5.93
CA TYR A 784 -37.67 2.65 4.71
C TYR A 784 -36.47 3.09 3.85
N SER A 785 -35.99 4.32 4.01
CA SER A 785 -34.77 4.76 3.37
C SER A 785 -33.69 4.88 4.44
N ASN A 786 -32.84 3.86 4.59
CA ASN A 786 -31.58 3.98 5.33
C ASN A 786 -30.57 4.92 4.62
N MET A 787 -31.07 5.93 3.90
CA MET A 787 -30.31 6.87 3.10
C MET A 787 -29.76 7.96 4.02
N ILE A 788 -28.44 8.12 3.99
CA ILE A 788 -27.76 9.24 4.64
C ILE A 788 -28.23 10.51 3.95
N LEU A 789 -28.84 11.42 4.72
CA LEU A 789 -29.25 12.71 4.19
C LEU A 789 -28.12 13.71 4.39
N ILE A 790 -27.62 14.30 3.31
CA ILE A 790 -26.58 15.35 3.34
C ILE A 790 -27.19 16.65 2.83
N MET A 791 -26.99 17.72 3.59
CA MET A 791 -27.44 19.07 3.25
C MET A 791 -26.30 20.07 3.44
N THR A 792 -26.05 20.90 2.44
CA THR A 792 -25.13 22.03 2.56
C THR A 792 -25.81 23.20 3.28
N ILE A 793 -25.10 23.80 4.24
CA ILE A 793 -25.53 24.98 5.00
C ILE A 793 -24.73 26.20 4.50
N PRO A 794 -25.35 27.39 4.38
CA PRO A 794 -24.63 28.58 3.94
C PRO A 794 -23.41 28.91 4.83
N GLN A 795 -22.31 29.29 4.20
CA GLN A 795 -20.98 29.48 4.80
C GLN A 795 -20.90 30.51 5.95
N ASP A 796 -21.82 31.47 6.00
CA ASP A 796 -21.85 32.54 6.99
C ASP A 796 -22.77 32.22 8.18
N VAL A 797 -23.36 31.02 8.23
CA VAL A 797 -24.08 30.52 9.39
C VAL A 797 -23.10 30.21 10.52
N ARG A 798 -23.41 30.69 11.73
CA ARG A 798 -22.65 30.40 12.97
C ARG A 798 -23.50 29.74 14.06
N LYS A 799 -24.81 29.64 13.83
CA LYS A 799 -25.77 29.02 14.75
C LYS A 799 -26.82 28.25 13.96
N ILE A 800 -26.99 26.98 14.31
CA ILE A 800 -27.97 26.07 13.73
C ILE A 800 -28.84 25.51 14.87
N GLU A 801 -30.15 25.56 14.70
CA GLU A 801 -31.13 25.01 15.66
C GLU A 801 -31.85 23.82 14.98
N ILE A 802 -31.77 22.64 15.60
CA ILE A 802 -32.35 21.40 15.08
C ILE A 802 -33.38 20.89 16.08
N THR A 803 -34.66 20.93 15.72
CA THR A 803 -35.76 20.41 16.55
C THR A 803 -36.30 19.11 15.96
N VAL A 804 -36.05 18.00 16.64
CA VAL A 804 -36.50 16.66 16.25
C VAL A 804 -37.78 16.32 16.99
N MET A 805 -38.78 15.81 16.27
CA MET A 805 -40.10 15.43 16.81
C MET A 805 -40.46 14.04 16.29
N GLY A 806 -40.84 13.11 17.17
CA GLY A 806 -41.30 11.79 16.78
C GLY A 806 -40.81 10.65 17.67
N ILE A 807 -40.73 9.45 17.07
CA ILE A 807 -40.26 8.21 17.70
C ILE A 807 -39.19 7.61 16.81
N GLY A 808 -38.03 7.31 17.39
CA GLY A 808 -36.91 6.76 16.63
C GLY A 808 -35.56 7.07 17.25
N ALA A 809 -34.51 6.63 16.57
CA ALA A 809 -33.14 6.97 16.89
C ALA A 809 -32.45 7.56 15.66
N GLY A 810 -31.44 8.40 15.89
CA GLY A 810 -30.67 8.99 14.82
C GLY A 810 -29.52 9.85 15.32
N LEU A 811 -28.68 10.27 14.38
CA LEU A 811 -27.50 11.07 14.62
C LEU A 811 -27.47 12.24 13.65
N PHE A 812 -27.40 13.46 14.18
CA PHE A 812 -27.06 14.64 13.39
C PHE A 812 -25.58 14.95 13.53
N GLN A 813 -24.93 15.29 12.41
CA GLN A 813 -23.54 15.73 12.38
C GLN A 813 -23.44 17.02 11.58
N VAL A 814 -22.81 18.04 12.14
CA VAL A 814 -22.48 19.28 11.45
C VAL A 814 -20.98 19.26 11.19
N PHE A 815 -20.61 18.97 9.96
CA PHE A 815 -19.24 19.07 9.47
C PHE A 815 -18.97 20.50 9.05
N TYR A 816 -17.82 21.04 9.42
CA TYR A 816 -17.35 22.32 8.93
C TYR A 816 -15.88 22.19 8.53
N ARG A 817 -15.55 22.77 7.38
CA ARG A 817 -14.20 22.82 6.83
C ARG A 817 -13.90 24.25 6.44
N TYR A 818 -12.70 24.72 6.72
CA TYR A 818 -12.25 26.06 6.35
C TYR A 818 -10.74 26.09 6.16
N ASN A 819 -10.26 27.11 5.47
CA ASN A 819 -8.85 27.28 5.22
C ASN A 819 -8.29 28.36 6.15
N LEU A 820 -7.09 28.11 6.68
CA LEU A 820 -6.29 29.10 7.40
C LEU A 820 -4.95 29.30 6.68
N ASN A 821 -4.52 30.56 6.59
CA ASN A 821 -3.16 30.87 6.15
C ASN A 821 -2.13 30.08 6.97
N LEU A 822 -1.15 29.50 6.26
CA LEU A 822 -0.03 28.81 6.85
C LEU A 822 0.81 29.80 7.67
N MET A 823 0.70 29.70 9.00
CA MET A 823 1.43 30.52 9.96
C MET A 823 2.14 29.62 10.95
N ASN A 824 3.29 30.05 11.44
CA ASN A 824 3.99 29.35 12.51
C ASN A 824 3.14 29.35 13.78
N PHE A 825 2.99 28.19 14.41
CA PHE A 825 2.21 28.01 15.63
C PHE A 825 2.87 26.96 16.51
N GLU A 826 2.84 27.16 17.83
CA GLU A 826 3.43 26.26 18.82
C GLU A 826 2.52 26.20 20.04
N HIS A 827 2.08 25.00 20.41
CA HIS A 827 1.35 24.71 21.63
C HIS A 827 1.85 23.40 22.22
N ARG A 828 2.56 23.49 23.35
CA ARG A 828 3.15 22.36 24.09
C ARG A 828 4.22 21.55 23.34
N PHE A 829 4.48 21.85 22.08
CA PHE A 829 5.67 21.41 21.36
C PHE A 829 6.47 22.62 20.88
N GLN A 830 7.78 22.46 20.83
CA GLN A 830 8.69 23.36 20.12
C GLN A 830 9.21 22.62 18.87
N LEU A 831 9.24 23.32 17.74
CA LEU A 831 9.63 22.79 16.45
C LEU A 831 10.57 23.77 15.75
N ASP A 832 11.75 23.31 15.35
CA ASP A 832 12.75 24.11 14.65
C ASP A 832 13.14 23.45 13.33
N LEU A 833 13.28 24.25 12.29
CA LEU A 833 13.67 23.81 10.95
C LEU A 833 14.93 24.56 10.50
N GLN A 834 15.90 23.83 9.95
CA GLN A 834 17.11 24.40 9.37
C GLN A 834 17.41 23.75 8.02
N LYS A 835 17.34 24.53 6.94
CA LYS A 835 17.83 24.11 5.61
C LYS A 835 19.36 24.06 5.65
N GLN A 836 19.94 22.91 5.34
CA GLN A 836 21.39 22.77 5.17
C GLN A 836 21.79 23.23 3.76
N ILE A 837 23.00 23.78 3.65
CA ILE A 837 23.57 24.16 2.36
C ILE A 837 23.97 22.88 1.61
N THR A 838 23.44 22.70 0.41
CA THR A 838 23.78 21.59 -0.49
C THR A 838 24.60 22.14 -1.65
N ASN A 839 25.46 21.30 -2.23
CA ASN A 839 26.25 21.67 -3.41
C ASN A 839 25.42 21.64 -4.71
N PHE A 840 24.16 21.22 -4.62
CA PHE A 840 23.28 20.99 -5.76
C PHE A 840 21.92 21.67 -5.52
N ASP A 841 21.53 22.58 -6.42
CA ASP A 841 20.25 23.31 -6.36
C ASP A 841 19.00 22.40 -6.44
N GLN A 842 19.19 21.13 -6.79
CA GLN A 842 18.13 20.13 -6.90
C GLN A 842 17.96 19.31 -5.60
N GLU A 843 18.89 19.42 -4.64
CA GLU A 843 18.86 18.67 -3.39
C GLU A 843 18.40 19.58 -2.23
N LEU A 844 17.39 19.12 -1.50
CA LEU A 844 16.93 19.71 -0.25
C LEU A 844 17.37 18.83 0.92
N LYS A 845 18.19 19.38 1.80
CA LYS A 845 18.45 18.80 3.13
C LYS A 845 17.83 19.68 4.21
N LEU A 846 16.84 19.13 4.91
CA LEU A 846 16.10 19.83 5.96
C LEU A 846 16.35 19.14 7.31
N ASN A 847 17.08 19.81 8.20
CA ASN A 847 17.21 19.38 9.59
C ASN A 847 15.95 19.81 10.36
N VAL A 848 15.29 18.83 10.98
CA VAL A 848 14.05 18.98 11.73
C VAL A 848 14.32 18.59 13.18
N CYS A 849 14.05 19.49 14.11
CA CYS A 849 14.20 19.24 15.54
C CYS A 849 12.89 19.54 16.27
N ALA A 850 12.43 18.63 17.14
CA ALA A 850 11.27 18.86 17.99
C ALA A 850 11.43 18.31 19.41
N ASN A 851 10.74 18.92 20.36
CA ASN A 851 10.66 18.48 21.75
C ASN A 851 9.33 18.89 22.38
N TYR A 852 8.92 18.15 23.42
CA TYR A 852 7.73 18.43 24.21
C TYR A 852 8.06 19.44 25.33
N ILE A 853 7.13 20.34 25.61
CA ILE A 853 7.20 21.32 26.69
C ILE A 853 6.46 20.72 27.91
N PRO A 854 7.17 20.19 28.92
CA PRO A 854 6.55 19.48 30.03
C PRO A 854 5.80 20.41 31.00
N THR A 855 4.80 19.86 31.69
CA THR A 855 4.11 20.49 32.84
C THR A 855 4.39 19.71 34.12
N VAL A 856 4.04 20.30 35.28
CA VAL A 856 4.22 19.69 36.60
C VAL A 856 3.55 18.30 36.70
N SER A 857 2.40 18.11 36.04
CA SER A 857 1.67 16.84 35.99
C SER A 857 2.14 15.87 34.89
N GLU A 858 2.79 16.37 33.84
CA GLU A 858 3.07 15.61 32.61
C GLU A 858 4.47 15.95 32.09
N SER A 859 5.41 15.03 32.31
CA SER A 859 6.82 15.23 31.93
C SER A 859 7.12 14.85 30.48
N ARG A 860 6.21 14.16 29.79
CA ARG A 860 6.35 13.65 28.41
C ARG A 860 5.01 13.71 27.69
N SER A 861 5.03 13.81 26.37
CA SER A 861 3.85 13.61 25.52
C SER A 861 3.46 12.13 25.48
N ASN A 862 2.33 11.83 24.85
CA ASN A 862 2.06 10.48 24.35
C ASN A 862 2.86 10.23 23.06
N MET A 863 2.40 9.30 22.22
CA MET A 863 2.99 9.08 20.89
C MET A 863 2.95 10.38 20.09
N ALA A 864 4.10 10.77 19.56
CA ALA A 864 4.26 12.03 18.84
C ALA A 864 4.68 11.74 17.40
N LEU A 865 4.05 12.43 16.46
CA LEU A 865 4.36 12.31 15.04
C LEU A 865 4.95 13.62 14.54
N ILE A 866 5.91 13.51 13.63
CA ILE A 866 6.41 14.63 12.84
C ILE A 866 6.08 14.36 11.37
N GLU A 867 5.25 15.20 10.78
CA GLU A 867 4.88 15.16 9.37
C GLU A 867 5.63 16.26 8.61
N VAL A 868 6.50 15.85 7.69
CA VAL A 868 7.29 16.72 6.82
C VAL A 868 6.65 16.71 5.44
N THR A 869 5.94 17.78 5.10
CA THR A 869 5.39 17.97 3.75
C THR A 869 6.44 18.66 2.88
N LEU A 870 6.67 18.14 1.67
CA LEU A 870 7.63 18.71 0.72
C LEU A 870 7.01 19.82 -0.16
N PRO A 871 7.82 20.75 -0.69
CA PRO A 871 7.38 21.67 -1.73
C PRO A 871 7.04 20.92 -3.02
N SER A 872 6.13 21.47 -3.82
CA SER A 872 5.74 20.87 -5.09
C SER A 872 6.95 20.62 -6.01
N GLY A 873 7.00 19.40 -6.54
CA GLY A 873 8.07 18.92 -7.41
C GLY A 873 9.26 18.27 -6.68
N TYR A 874 9.29 18.25 -5.35
CA TYR A 874 10.27 17.49 -4.56
C TYR A 874 9.73 16.12 -4.16
N VAL A 875 10.60 15.11 -4.17
CA VAL A 875 10.29 13.73 -3.81
C VAL A 875 11.44 13.17 -2.97
N VAL A 876 11.11 12.39 -1.94
CA VAL A 876 12.09 11.63 -1.16
C VAL A 876 12.47 10.30 -1.82
N ASP A 877 13.71 9.86 -1.57
CA ASP A 877 14.14 8.50 -1.88
C ASP A 877 13.67 7.49 -0.81
N HIS A 878 14.00 6.20 -0.97
CA HIS A 878 13.59 5.13 -0.05
C HIS A 878 14.06 5.34 1.41
N ASN A 879 15.27 5.88 1.60
CA ASN A 879 15.86 6.14 2.92
C ASN A 879 16.17 7.63 3.08
N PRO A 880 15.16 8.49 3.33
CA PRO A 880 15.37 9.93 3.29
C PRO A 880 15.91 10.50 4.60
N ILE A 881 15.95 9.72 5.67
CA ILE A 881 16.33 10.18 7.02
C ILE A 881 17.78 9.85 7.32
N SER A 882 18.50 10.85 7.81
CA SER A 882 19.89 10.78 8.25
C SER A 882 20.09 11.61 9.53
N GLU A 883 21.27 11.53 10.14
CA GLU A 883 21.66 12.38 11.29
C GLU A 883 20.68 12.32 12.49
N GLN A 884 20.04 11.18 12.70
CA GLN A 884 19.04 11.01 13.76
C GLN A 884 19.67 10.98 15.16
N THR A 885 19.00 11.62 16.12
CA THR A 885 19.39 11.56 17.54
C THR A 885 19.17 10.17 18.13
N THR A 886 20.09 9.72 19.00
CA THR A 886 20.08 8.36 19.56
C THR A 886 19.35 8.22 20.90
N LEU A 887 19.19 9.32 21.65
CA LEU A 887 18.57 9.33 22.99
C LEU A 887 17.10 8.88 22.98
N ASN A 888 16.38 9.23 21.92
CA ASN A 888 15.00 8.83 21.70
C ASN A 888 14.88 8.49 20.21
N PRO A 889 15.13 7.22 19.84
CA PRO A 889 15.20 6.82 18.44
C PRO A 889 13.83 6.90 17.78
N ILE A 890 13.85 7.11 16.47
CA ILE A 890 12.67 7.00 15.62
C ILE A 890 12.18 5.55 15.67
N ASP A 891 10.89 5.37 15.97
CA ASP A 891 10.26 4.05 16.05
C ASP A 891 9.90 3.53 14.65
N HIS A 892 9.39 4.42 13.79
CA HIS A 892 8.96 4.10 12.43
C HIS A 892 9.04 5.32 11.49
N ILE A 893 9.23 5.05 10.20
CA ILE A 893 9.25 6.05 9.13
C ILE A 893 8.25 5.61 8.05
N GLU A 894 7.36 6.51 7.66
CA GLU A 894 6.38 6.26 6.60
C GLU A 894 6.50 7.30 5.50
N ILE A 895 6.59 6.84 4.25
CA ILE A 895 6.63 7.68 3.06
C ILE A 895 5.25 7.64 2.40
N ARG A 896 4.58 8.79 2.32
CA ARG A 896 3.22 8.91 1.77
C ARG A 896 3.24 9.67 0.45
N TYR A 897 2.11 9.56 -0.27
CA TYR A 897 1.77 10.49 -1.36
C TYR A 897 2.84 10.56 -2.46
N GLY A 898 3.33 9.40 -2.90
CA GLY A 898 4.37 9.31 -3.93
C GLY A 898 5.71 9.93 -3.52
N GLY A 899 6.03 9.95 -2.23
CA GLY A 899 7.26 10.52 -1.71
C GLY A 899 7.22 12.03 -1.48
N THR A 900 6.04 12.65 -1.46
CA THR A 900 5.88 14.09 -1.18
C THR A 900 5.69 14.40 0.31
N THR A 901 5.53 13.38 1.15
CA THR A 901 5.38 13.54 2.61
C THR A 901 6.08 12.42 3.35
N VAL A 902 6.82 12.76 4.39
CA VAL A 902 7.49 11.83 5.30
C VAL A 902 6.88 11.99 6.70
N VAL A 903 6.45 10.88 7.30
CA VAL A 903 5.91 10.85 8.65
C VAL A 903 6.85 10.04 9.54
N VAL A 904 7.29 10.67 10.63
CA VAL A 904 8.24 10.11 11.59
C VAL A 904 7.54 9.87 12.91
N TYR A 905 7.64 8.66 13.43
CA TYR A 905 6.94 8.22 14.63
C TYR A 905 7.91 8.14 15.81
N TYR A 906 7.50 8.73 16.94
CA TYR A 906 8.17 8.59 18.23
C TYR A 906 7.20 8.01 19.24
N LYS A 907 7.68 7.06 20.06
CA LYS A 907 6.91 6.56 21.21
C LYS A 907 6.48 7.71 22.12
N ASN A 908 7.35 8.66 22.39
CA ASN A 908 6.97 9.90 23.06
C ASN A 908 8.04 10.96 22.87
N MET A 909 7.74 12.19 23.24
CA MET A 909 8.73 13.25 23.35
C MET A 909 8.73 13.82 24.77
N SER A 910 9.92 14.13 25.25
CA SER A 910 10.14 14.86 26.50
C SER A 910 10.74 16.23 26.18
N ASN A 911 11.35 16.89 27.16
CA ASN A 911 12.17 18.08 26.90
C ASN A 911 13.44 17.79 26.09
N VAL A 912 13.81 16.52 25.87
CA VAL A 912 14.93 16.12 25.00
C VAL A 912 14.63 16.48 23.54
N ARG A 913 15.62 17.08 22.88
CA ARG A 913 15.54 17.48 21.47
C ARG A 913 15.71 16.26 20.56
N ASN A 914 14.69 15.98 19.76
CA ASN A 914 14.66 14.88 18.81
C ASN A 914 14.90 15.47 17.43
N CYS A 915 16.04 15.17 16.82
CA CYS A 915 16.45 15.76 15.55
C CYS A 915 16.75 14.69 14.50
N PHE A 916 16.49 15.04 13.24
CA PHE A 916 16.84 14.24 12.07
C PHE A 916 16.89 15.13 10.82
N THR A 917 17.64 14.70 9.81
CA THR A 917 17.75 15.40 8.53
C THR A 917 17.01 14.63 7.45
N VAL A 918 16.06 15.29 6.78
CA VAL A 918 15.32 14.77 5.62
C VAL A 918 16.00 15.23 4.34
N SER A 919 16.33 14.28 3.47
CA SER A 919 16.86 14.51 2.12
C SER A 919 15.78 14.29 1.06
N ALA A 920 15.58 15.28 0.19
CA ALA A 920 14.62 15.22 -0.91
C ALA A 920 15.19 15.84 -2.19
N TYR A 921 14.74 15.36 -3.34
CA TYR A 921 15.25 15.78 -4.64
C TYR A 921 14.16 16.40 -5.51
N ARG A 922 14.50 17.47 -6.22
CA ARG A 922 13.60 18.16 -7.14
C ARG A 922 13.45 17.35 -8.43
N ARG A 923 12.41 16.50 -8.48
CA ARG A 923 12.07 15.65 -9.63
C ARG A 923 11.26 16.38 -10.71
N PHE A 924 10.56 17.46 -10.38
CA PHE A 924 9.71 18.19 -11.33
C PHE A 924 9.95 19.70 -11.29
N LYS A 925 9.93 20.36 -12.45
CA LYS A 925 10.08 21.81 -12.55
C LYS A 925 8.74 22.49 -12.21
N VAL A 926 8.75 23.29 -11.16
CA VAL A 926 7.59 24.04 -10.67
C VAL A 926 8.01 25.46 -10.32
N ALA A 927 7.40 26.47 -10.93
CA ALA A 927 7.59 27.88 -10.64
C ALA A 927 6.47 28.40 -9.74
N LEU A 928 6.70 29.57 -9.14
CA LEU A 928 5.76 30.21 -8.20
C LEU A 928 5.40 29.29 -7.03
N LYS A 929 6.35 28.45 -6.60
CA LYS A 929 6.15 27.45 -5.55
C LYS A 929 5.65 28.13 -4.28
N ARG A 930 4.64 27.52 -3.67
CA ARG A 930 4.13 27.93 -2.36
C ARG A 930 4.97 27.29 -1.25
N PRO A 931 5.05 27.92 -0.07
CA PRO A 931 5.80 27.39 1.05
C PRO A 931 5.26 26.01 1.47
N ALA A 932 6.16 25.16 1.93
CA ALA A 932 5.86 23.87 2.54
C ALA A 932 5.88 24.00 4.09
N TYR A 933 5.55 22.93 4.81
CA TYR A 933 5.49 22.97 6.26
C TYR A 933 5.86 21.64 6.90
N VAL A 934 6.22 21.72 8.18
CA VAL A 934 6.41 20.58 9.07
C VAL A 934 5.49 20.75 10.26
N VAL A 935 4.82 19.67 10.68
CA VAL A 935 3.99 19.64 11.88
C VAL A 935 4.51 18.57 12.82
N VAL A 936 4.62 18.90 14.11
CA VAL A 936 4.72 17.92 15.20
C VAL A 936 3.43 17.96 16.00
N TYR A 937 2.88 16.80 16.37
CA TYR A 937 1.67 16.75 17.19
C TYR A 937 1.63 15.50 18.06
N ASP A 938 0.99 15.62 19.22
CA ASP A 938 0.59 14.45 20.01
C ASP A 938 -0.53 13.72 19.27
N TYR A 939 -0.36 12.42 19.09
CA TYR A 939 -1.26 11.59 18.30
C TYR A 939 -2.64 11.45 18.93
N TYR A 940 -2.73 11.44 20.26
CA TYR A 940 -3.99 11.23 20.96
C TYR A 940 -4.67 12.54 21.38
N ASP A 941 -3.91 13.63 21.49
CA ASP A 941 -4.43 14.99 21.68
C ASP A 941 -3.82 15.97 20.68
N THR A 942 -4.47 16.09 19.51
CA THR A 942 -3.99 16.94 18.42
C THR A 942 -4.02 18.44 18.76
N ASN A 943 -4.59 18.86 19.90
CA ASN A 943 -4.47 20.25 20.36
C ASN A 943 -3.02 20.58 20.74
N LEU A 944 -2.25 19.59 21.19
CA LEU A 944 -0.83 19.71 21.50
C LEU A 944 -0.03 19.52 20.20
N ASN A 945 0.30 20.63 19.53
CA ASN A 945 1.01 20.60 18.26
C ASN A 945 1.86 21.84 18.03
N ALA A 946 2.79 21.73 17.09
CA ALA A 946 3.50 22.87 16.52
C ALA A 946 3.64 22.70 15.00
N ILE A 947 3.56 23.80 14.27
CA ILE A 947 3.74 23.88 12.83
C ILE A 947 4.76 24.97 12.49
N LYS A 948 5.69 24.63 11.59
CA LYS A 948 6.66 25.57 11.02
C LYS A 948 6.60 25.52 9.49
N VAL A 949 6.55 26.70 8.90
CA VAL A 949 6.55 26.90 7.45
C VAL A 949 8.00 27.09 6.96
N TYR A 950 8.33 26.53 5.80
CA TYR A 950 9.63 26.72 5.16
C TYR A 950 9.50 26.88 3.64
N GLU A 951 10.45 27.59 3.04
CA GLU A 951 10.54 27.81 1.60
C GLU A 951 11.82 27.17 1.04
N VAL A 952 11.79 26.88 -0.26
CA VAL A 952 12.96 26.50 -1.05
C VAL A 952 13.25 27.58 -2.07
N ASP A 953 14.39 27.49 -2.74
CA ASP A 953 14.82 28.50 -3.70
C ASP A 953 13.78 28.60 -4.83
N LYS A 954 13.34 29.83 -5.11
CA LYS A 954 12.25 30.11 -6.05
C LYS A 954 12.77 29.98 -7.47
N GLN A 955 12.14 29.11 -8.25
CA GLN A 955 12.36 29.05 -9.70
C GLN A 955 11.44 30.07 -10.38
N ASN A 956 12.00 30.85 -11.27
CA ASN A 956 11.24 31.82 -12.07
C ASN A 956 10.52 31.11 -13.22
N VAL A 957 9.36 31.63 -13.63
CA VAL A 957 8.63 31.10 -14.79
C VAL A 957 9.52 31.14 -16.05
N CYS A 958 10.32 32.20 -16.18
CA CYS A 958 11.27 32.38 -17.28
C CYS A 958 12.40 31.34 -17.31
N GLU A 959 12.76 30.75 -16.18
CA GLU A 959 13.77 29.68 -16.13
C GLU A 959 13.19 28.35 -16.61
N ILE A 960 11.91 28.10 -16.32
CA ILE A 960 11.24 26.81 -16.58
C ILE A 960 10.67 26.72 -18.00
N CYS A 961 10.18 27.83 -18.56
CA CYS A 961 9.57 27.81 -19.88
C CYS A 961 10.57 27.47 -21.00
N GLU A 962 10.08 26.72 -21.99
CA GLU A 962 10.72 26.56 -23.30
C GLU A 962 10.42 27.80 -24.17
N GLU A 963 11.26 28.12 -25.15
CA GLU A 963 11.16 29.35 -25.97
C GLU A 963 9.75 29.60 -26.53
N GLU A 964 9.03 28.55 -26.95
CA GLU A 964 7.66 28.63 -27.49
C GLU A 964 6.57 28.95 -26.45
N ASP A 965 6.82 28.65 -25.17
CA ASP A 965 5.85 28.76 -24.07
C ASP A 965 6.15 29.93 -23.12
N CYS A 966 7.28 30.61 -23.32
CA CYS A 966 7.69 31.69 -22.44
C CYS A 966 6.71 32.87 -22.54
N PRO A 967 6.20 33.39 -21.41
CA PRO A 967 5.45 34.63 -21.40
C PRO A 967 6.26 35.78 -22.03
N ALA A 968 5.58 36.76 -22.64
CA ALA A 968 6.23 37.94 -23.23
C ALA A 968 7.10 38.74 -22.24
N GLU A 969 6.91 38.54 -20.94
CA GLU A 969 7.69 39.15 -19.87
C GLU A 969 9.08 38.50 -19.69
N CYS A 970 9.30 37.32 -20.27
CA CYS A 970 10.56 36.59 -20.23
C CYS A 970 11.42 36.96 -21.44
N GLN A 971 12.61 37.51 -21.20
CA GLN A 971 13.62 37.76 -22.23
C GLN A 971 14.45 36.49 -22.45
N LYS A 972 13.92 35.53 -23.21
CA LYS A 972 14.65 34.32 -23.63
C LYS A 972 14.89 34.35 -25.13
#